data_AF-A0A0M4RA82-F1
#
_entry.id   AF-A0A0M4RA82-F1
#
_cell.length_a   1.000
_cell.length_b   1.000
_cell.length_c   1.000
_cell.angle_alpha   90.00
_cell.angle_beta   90.00
_cell.angle_gamma   90.00
#
_symmetry.space_group_name_H-M   'P 1'
#
loop_
_entity.id
_entity.type
_entity.pdbx_description
1 polymer ?
#
loop_
_entity_poly.entity_id
_entity_poly.type
_entity_poly.pdbx_seq_one_letter_code
_entity_poly.pdbx_strand_id
1 'polypeptide(L)'
;MQGLRALAVLLVVVYHVWVGRVSGGVDVFFLITGFLITGGLYRAAARGGIDVLATWRRQFSRLLPAMTVVLTAGVVAGFWLLPENRWMPTVRETVASLLFLQNWELAHNSVDYAARDNAASIVQHFWSLSIQGQFYLLAPLVVAGVAIATRRDGADLHRRLTGTLLAVGGASFAYSVYLPLVNQPLAYFHSATRIWEFALGGLLALWISRIEDRPELTPGTRAVLGWGGVVALVSCGILLQVDRAFPGWAALWPTLAAAMVLVAGRSGHRFGVDHLLSGRVLRTIGDLSFPLYLWHWPILTLTLVRTGQDRLDLEQGAAVIAVSFVLAWLTHRFVEQRVAALDVGRALRTGGVLALTVLVAAGSWYGLAAARASTPVLAGSPSHPGAGALSPQFDLASLDPADAELTPSLVQAPDDWSYHGTSWDCGPSEHGAELEVCTVPAPDPETSERTVAVVGDSHAQQYAAALAVIAEQRNWSMVGMFRGACPMSVRSEAVPEDQGCTDWNAAVHDQLVTAPPDAVLTLASRDVRPGLHEQTPEGFVQAWQRLDTAGIPVVAVRDNPRFDFNVVDCVATQGRGAPDCDVDRHTLYQPYPPWSVVPGVPPNVVFADLSDGICDPALCRSEVGNVLVYKDDNHLTATYAATLAPTLATAFDELDW
;
A
#
# COMPACT_ATOMS: atom_id res chain seq x y z
N MET A 1 4.13 -5.37 32.08
CA MET A 1 3.22 -4.63 31.18
C MET A 1 3.80 -3.31 30.70
N GLN A 2 3.87 -2.23 31.49
CA GLN A 2 4.31 -0.93 30.97
C GLN A 2 5.73 -0.94 30.39
N GLY A 3 6.69 -1.59 31.04
CA GLY A 3 8.04 -1.74 30.47
C GLY A 3 8.08 -2.51 29.14
N LEU A 4 7.22 -3.51 28.96
CA LEU A 4 7.13 -4.26 27.71
C LEU A 4 6.51 -3.40 26.60
N ARG A 5 5.48 -2.60 26.91
CA ARG A 5 4.93 -1.59 25.98
C ARG A 5 5.97 -0.55 25.58
N ALA A 6 6.80 -0.12 26.53
CA ALA A 6 7.89 0.81 26.27
C ALA A 6 8.94 0.21 25.32
N LEU A 7 9.36 -1.03 25.57
CA LEU A 7 10.28 -1.73 24.69
C LEU A 7 9.69 -1.88 23.28
N ALA A 8 8.43 -2.31 23.18
CA ALA A 8 7.74 -2.48 21.90
C ALA A 8 7.64 -1.16 21.10
N VAL A 9 7.21 -0.05 21.72
CA VAL A 9 7.11 1.24 21.01
C VAL A 9 8.48 1.78 20.60
N LEU A 10 9.50 1.65 21.46
CA LEU A 10 10.85 2.10 21.12
C LEU A 10 11.40 1.32 19.93
N LEU A 11 11.18 0.01 19.89
CA LEU A 11 11.54 -0.81 18.73
C LEU A 11 10.80 -0.37 17.47
N VAL A 12 9.49 -0.08 17.53
CA VAL A 12 8.76 0.46 16.36
C VAL A 12 9.39 1.78 15.88
N VAL A 13 9.59 2.74 16.79
CA VAL A 13 10.09 4.08 16.44
C VAL A 13 11.49 4.04 15.85
N VAL A 14 12.43 3.35 16.51
CA VAL A 14 13.83 3.24 16.05
C VAL A 14 13.91 2.60 14.67
N TYR A 15 13.10 1.56 14.43
CA TYR A 15 13.13 0.84 13.16
C TYR A 15 12.52 1.64 12.02
N HIS A 16 11.43 2.36 12.26
CA HIS A 16 10.86 3.24 11.25
C HIS A 16 11.82 4.38 10.90
N VAL A 17 12.48 4.99 11.90
CA VAL A 17 13.32 6.17 11.68
C VAL A 17 14.65 5.83 11.00
N TRP A 18 15.32 4.74 11.39
CA TRP A 18 16.70 4.48 10.93
C TRP A 18 16.90 3.17 10.15
N VAL A 19 16.04 2.17 10.33
CA VAL A 19 16.27 0.84 9.77
C VAL A 19 15.43 0.58 8.51
N GLY A 20 14.24 1.19 8.42
CA GLY A 20 13.30 0.97 7.32
C GLY A 20 12.76 -0.46 7.29
N ARG A 21 12.63 -1.13 8.45
CA ARG A 21 12.16 -2.53 8.56
C ARG A 21 11.09 -2.67 9.65
N VAL A 22 10.34 -3.76 9.62
CA VAL A 22 9.38 -4.12 10.69
C VAL A 22 10.14 -4.69 11.90
N SER A 23 9.86 -4.14 13.08
CA SER A 23 10.54 -4.51 14.33
C SER A 23 9.87 -5.65 15.11
N GLY A 24 8.65 -6.05 14.73
CA GLY A 24 7.80 -6.96 15.50
C GLY A 24 7.09 -6.31 16.70
N GLY A 25 7.32 -5.01 16.96
CA GLY A 25 6.76 -4.33 18.13
C GLY A 25 5.24 -4.16 18.08
N VAL A 26 4.64 -4.05 16.89
CA VAL A 26 3.18 -4.00 16.71
C VAL A 26 2.54 -5.32 17.13
N ASP A 27 3.13 -6.46 16.77
CA ASP A 27 2.64 -7.78 17.11
C ASP A 27 2.63 -8.00 18.64
N VAL A 28 3.62 -7.41 19.34
CA VAL A 28 3.63 -7.35 20.82
C VAL A 28 2.43 -6.56 21.36
N PHE A 29 2.03 -5.45 20.71
CA PHE A 29 0.84 -4.70 21.11
C PHE A 29 -0.45 -5.50 20.90
N PHE A 30 -0.58 -6.26 19.80
CA PHE A 30 -1.74 -7.12 19.57
C PHE A 30 -1.85 -8.21 20.64
N LEU A 31 -0.74 -8.89 20.95
CA LEU A 31 -0.69 -9.87 22.03
C LEU A 31 -1.05 -9.27 23.40
N ILE A 32 -0.46 -8.13 23.78
CA ILE A 32 -0.78 -7.43 25.04
C ILE A 32 -2.26 -7.06 25.10
N THR A 33 -2.83 -6.64 23.98
CA THR A 33 -4.23 -6.26 23.87
C THR A 33 -5.14 -7.45 24.07
N GLY A 34 -4.85 -8.56 23.39
CA GLY A 34 -5.54 -9.83 23.56
C GLY A 34 -5.52 -10.29 25.02
N PHE A 35 -4.36 -10.17 25.68
CA PHE A 35 -4.19 -10.52 27.09
C PHE A 35 -5.08 -9.68 28.03
N LEU A 36 -5.02 -8.36 27.91
CA LEU A 36 -5.75 -7.46 28.82
C LEU A 36 -7.26 -7.53 28.63
N ILE A 37 -7.73 -7.48 27.37
CA ILE A 37 -9.16 -7.42 27.06
C ILE A 37 -9.84 -8.74 27.33
N THR A 38 -9.30 -9.85 26.80
CA THR A 38 -9.90 -11.18 26.97
C THR A 38 -9.92 -11.58 28.45
N GLY A 39 -8.82 -11.33 29.18
CA GLY A 39 -8.78 -11.59 30.62
C GLY A 39 -9.78 -10.75 31.42
N GLY A 40 -9.96 -9.47 31.05
CA GLY A 40 -10.96 -8.59 31.65
C GLY A 40 -12.41 -9.06 31.40
N LEU A 41 -12.71 -9.43 30.16
CA LEU A 41 -14.02 -9.95 29.75
C LEU A 41 -14.34 -11.30 30.40
N TYR A 42 -13.37 -12.22 30.44
CA TYR A 42 -13.52 -13.51 31.12
C TYR A 42 -13.89 -13.33 32.60
N ARG A 43 -13.17 -12.45 33.31
CA ARG A 43 -13.47 -12.14 34.72
C ARG A 43 -14.84 -11.48 34.90
N ALA A 44 -15.28 -10.64 33.95
CA ALA A 44 -16.61 -10.05 34.00
C ALA A 44 -17.72 -11.09 33.77
N ALA A 45 -17.56 -11.96 32.77
CA ALA A 45 -18.48 -13.05 32.48
C ALA A 45 -18.65 -14.00 33.68
N ALA A 46 -17.54 -14.34 34.36
CA ALA A 46 -17.54 -15.17 35.56
C ALA A 46 -18.28 -14.53 36.75
N ARG A 47 -18.37 -13.19 36.82
CA ARG A 47 -19.01 -12.45 37.93
C ARG A 47 -20.48 -12.09 37.71
N GLY A 48 -21.08 -12.45 36.57
CA GLY A 48 -22.51 -12.18 36.35
C GLY A 48 -22.86 -11.80 34.92
N GLY A 49 -21.90 -11.40 34.08
CA GLY A 49 -22.14 -11.14 32.66
C GLY A 49 -21.25 -10.03 32.11
N ILE A 50 -21.35 -9.80 30.80
CA ILE A 50 -20.59 -8.75 30.10
C ILE A 50 -21.59 -7.68 29.63
N ASP A 51 -21.40 -6.46 30.11
CA ASP A 51 -22.02 -5.28 29.51
C ASP A 51 -21.16 -4.84 28.32
N VAL A 52 -21.57 -5.27 27.13
CA VAL A 52 -20.86 -5.01 25.87
C VAL A 52 -20.81 -3.51 25.58
N LEU A 53 -21.93 -2.81 25.74
CA LEU A 53 -22.01 -1.38 25.45
C LEU A 53 -21.13 -0.57 26.40
N ALA A 54 -21.19 -0.84 27.71
CA ALA A 54 -20.32 -0.15 28.67
C ALA A 54 -18.84 -0.46 28.43
N THR A 55 -18.54 -1.66 27.92
CA THR A 55 -17.19 -2.04 27.49
C THR A 55 -16.75 -1.21 26.30
N TRP A 56 -17.50 -1.15 25.20
CA TRP A 56 -17.13 -0.30 24.07
C TRP A 56 -16.99 1.18 24.47
N ARG A 57 -17.94 1.70 25.25
CA ARG A 57 -17.91 3.09 25.72
C ARG A 57 -16.63 3.41 26.49
N ARG A 58 -16.18 2.53 27.40
CA ARG A 58 -14.92 2.72 28.15
C ARG A 58 -13.67 2.62 27.27
N GLN A 59 -13.69 1.77 26.26
CA GLN A 59 -12.56 1.55 25.37
C GLN A 59 -12.38 2.75 24.45
N PHE A 60 -13.42 3.14 23.71
CA PHE A 60 -13.34 4.24 22.76
C PHE A 60 -13.20 5.62 23.42
N SER A 61 -13.74 5.82 24.63
CA SER A 61 -13.50 7.07 25.40
C SER A 61 -12.03 7.27 25.78
N ARG A 62 -11.21 6.22 25.76
CA ARG A 62 -9.76 6.30 26.02
C ARG A 62 -8.93 6.51 24.74
N LEU A 63 -9.37 5.97 23.62
CA LEU A 63 -8.60 5.98 22.36
C LEU A 63 -8.86 7.23 21.52
N LEU A 64 -10.14 7.58 21.33
CA LEU A 64 -10.56 8.66 20.43
C LEU A 64 -9.88 10.02 20.71
N PRO A 65 -9.66 10.46 21.96
CA PRO A 65 -9.09 11.78 22.21
C PRO A 65 -7.69 11.98 21.62
N ALA A 66 -6.78 11.03 21.84
CA ALA A 66 -5.42 11.16 21.31
C ALA A 66 -5.39 10.94 19.79
N MET A 67 -6.18 9.98 19.27
CA MET A 67 -6.31 9.74 17.83
C MET A 67 -6.77 11.00 17.09
N THR A 68 -7.85 11.64 17.55
CA THR A 68 -8.41 12.82 16.89
C THR A 68 -7.50 14.03 16.93
N VAL A 69 -6.65 14.16 17.97
CA VAL A 69 -5.61 15.20 18.01
C VAL A 69 -4.57 14.99 16.92
N VAL A 70 -4.07 13.75 16.79
CA VAL A 70 -3.06 13.44 15.77
C VAL A 70 -3.65 13.50 14.36
N LEU A 71 -4.87 13.00 14.14
CA LEU A 71 -5.54 13.10 12.84
C LEU A 71 -5.83 14.55 12.46
N THR A 72 -6.30 15.39 13.39
CA THR A 72 -6.48 16.83 13.12
C THR A 72 -5.15 17.50 12.77
N ALA A 73 -4.10 17.22 13.55
CA ALA A 73 -2.78 17.75 13.25
C ALA A 73 -2.23 17.24 11.92
N GLY A 74 -2.51 15.98 11.57
CA GLY A 74 -2.18 15.37 10.29
C GLY A 74 -2.91 16.05 9.13
N VAL A 75 -4.20 16.35 9.25
CA VAL A 75 -4.95 17.11 8.22
C VAL A 75 -4.36 18.50 8.03
N VAL A 76 -4.11 19.23 9.13
CA VAL A 76 -3.54 20.59 9.05
C VAL A 76 -2.13 20.57 8.46
N ALA A 77 -1.25 19.71 8.99
CA ALA A 77 0.12 19.61 8.50
C ALA A 77 0.16 19.07 7.06
N GLY A 78 -0.67 18.09 6.75
CA GLY A 78 -0.80 17.49 5.42
C GLY A 78 -1.18 18.52 4.37
N PHE A 79 -2.20 19.32 4.65
CA PHE A 79 -2.65 20.39 3.75
C PHE A 79 -1.52 21.39 3.40
N TRP A 80 -0.70 21.79 4.38
CA TRP A 80 0.33 22.81 4.19
C TRP A 80 1.69 22.29 3.75
N LEU A 81 2.00 21.02 4.04
CA LEU A 81 3.34 20.46 3.89
C LEU A 81 3.42 19.31 2.88
N LEU A 82 2.31 18.66 2.55
CA LEU A 82 2.32 17.60 1.55
C LEU A 82 2.16 18.17 0.13
N PRO A 83 2.91 17.61 -0.83
CA PRO A 83 2.63 17.73 -2.25
C PRO A 83 1.17 17.41 -2.59
N GLU A 84 0.62 18.12 -3.58
CA GLU A 84 -0.82 18.05 -3.94
C GLU A 84 -1.26 16.67 -4.41
N ASN A 85 -0.36 15.93 -5.07
CA ASN A 85 -0.56 14.54 -5.48
C ASN A 85 -0.78 13.57 -4.30
N ARG A 86 -0.42 13.96 -3.08
CA ARG A 86 -0.62 13.11 -1.88
C ARG A 86 -1.88 13.47 -1.09
N TRP A 87 -2.63 14.48 -1.52
CA TRP A 87 -3.79 14.99 -0.77
C TRP A 87 -4.94 13.98 -0.73
N MET A 88 -5.38 13.49 -1.90
CA MET A 88 -6.54 12.61 -2.00
C MET A 88 -6.37 11.29 -1.21
N PRO A 89 -5.24 10.56 -1.36
CA PRO A 89 -5.01 9.35 -0.57
C PRO A 89 -4.95 9.65 0.93
N THR A 90 -4.26 10.73 1.34
CA THR A 90 -4.14 11.11 2.75
C THR A 90 -5.48 11.43 3.39
N VAL A 91 -6.39 12.08 2.67
CA VAL A 91 -7.74 12.37 3.16
C VAL A 91 -8.57 11.10 3.33
N ARG A 92 -8.59 10.22 2.32
CA ARG A 92 -9.28 8.92 2.37
C ARG A 92 -8.80 8.10 3.55
N GLU A 93 -7.48 7.98 3.70
CA GLU A 93 -6.84 7.25 4.80
C GLU A 93 -7.09 7.91 6.17
N THR A 94 -7.21 9.23 6.25
CA THR A 94 -7.57 9.90 7.51
C THR A 94 -8.98 9.52 7.97
N VAL A 95 -9.94 9.48 7.04
CA VAL A 95 -11.32 9.06 7.33
C VAL A 95 -11.35 7.57 7.68
N ALA A 96 -10.68 6.72 6.91
CA ALA A 96 -10.58 5.29 7.18
C ALA A 96 -9.94 5.01 8.55
N SER A 97 -8.90 5.77 8.93
CA SER A 97 -8.25 5.70 10.25
C SER A 97 -9.18 6.06 11.41
N LEU A 98 -10.02 7.09 11.24
CA LEU A 98 -11.01 7.46 12.25
C LEU A 98 -12.08 6.37 12.44
N LEU A 99 -12.43 5.65 11.38
CA LEU A 99 -13.42 4.58 11.36
C LEU A 99 -12.84 3.20 11.70
N PHE A 100 -11.54 3.10 11.99
CA PHE A 100 -10.82 1.82 12.19
C PHE A 100 -10.90 0.89 10.96
N LEU A 101 -10.87 1.47 9.75
CA LEU A 101 -10.87 0.78 8.46
C LEU A 101 -9.61 1.02 7.64
N GLN A 102 -8.61 1.72 8.18
CA GLN A 102 -7.37 2.07 7.47
C GLN A 102 -6.65 0.85 6.86
N ASN A 103 -6.64 -0.27 7.57
CA ASN A 103 -6.00 -1.48 7.05
C ASN A 103 -6.74 -2.03 5.82
N TRP A 104 -8.06 -1.84 5.73
CA TRP A 104 -8.82 -2.25 4.55
C TRP A 104 -8.66 -1.26 3.40
N GLU A 105 -8.56 0.04 3.68
CA GLU A 105 -8.20 1.04 2.66
C GLU A 105 -6.86 0.69 2.00
N LEU A 106 -5.83 0.43 2.82
CA LEU A 106 -4.52 0.02 2.32
C LEU A 106 -4.56 -1.36 1.63
N ALA A 107 -5.38 -2.29 2.12
CA ALA A 107 -5.56 -3.59 1.47
C ALA A 107 -6.14 -3.45 0.05
N HIS A 108 -7.16 -2.62 -0.14
CA HIS A 108 -7.73 -2.38 -1.47
C HIS A 108 -6.71 -1.70 -2.39
N ASN A 109 -6.02 -0.66 -1.90
CA ASN A 109 -4.97 0.02 -2.67
C ASN A 109 -3.76 -0.88 -2.96
N SER A 110 -3.55 -1.94 -2.17
CA SER A 110 -2.45 -2.89 -2.39
C SER A 110 -2.76 -3.99 -3.42
N VAL A 111 -4.04 -4.20 -3.72
CA VAL A 111 -4.52 -5.10 -4.79
C VAL A 111 -4.61 -4.34 -6.11
N ASP A 112 -4.89 -3.04 -6.05
CA ASP A 112 -4.80 -2.15 -7.20
C ASP A 112 -3.33 -1.94 -7.59
N TYR A 113 -2.91 -2.62 -8.66
CA TYR A 113 -1.53 -2.60 -9.13
C TYR A 113 -1.06 -1.18 -9.47
N ALA A 114 -1.96 -0.28 -9.91
CA ALA A 114 -1.65 1.09 -10.28
C ALA A 114 -1.27 1.99 -9.08
N ALA A 115 -1.62 1.57 -7.86
CA ALA A 115 -1.37 2.30 -6.61
C ALA A 115 -0.18 1.74 -5.80
N ARG A 116 0.53 0.73 -6.30
CA ARG A 116 1.57 -0.02 -5.58
C ARG A 116 2.83 0.79 -5.26
N ASP A 117 3.13 1.81 -6.06
CA ASP A 117 4.30 2.69 -5.91
C ASP A 117 4.00 3.97 -5.12
N ASN A 118 2.80 4.09 -4.54
CA ASN A 118 2.45 5.23 -3.70
C ASN A 118 3.31 5.27 -2.44
N ALA A 119 4.04 6.36 -2.28
CA ALA A 119 4.76 6.65 -1.05
C ALA A 119 3.80 6.70 0.14
N ALA A 120 4.28 6.21 1.28
CA ALA A 120 3.45 6.04 2.45
C ALA A 120 2.77 7.34 2.93
N SER A 121 1.48 7.27 3.24
CA SER A 121 0.76 8.43 3.76
C SER A 121 1.20 8.78 5.18
N ILE A 122 0.95 10.03 5.59
CA ILE A 122 1.26 10.52 6.95
C ILE A 122 0.41 9.85 8.05
N VAL A 123 -0.64 9.11 7.70
CA VAL A 123 -1.49 8.38 8.65
C VAL A 123 -1.44 6.86 8.46
N GLN A 124 -0.62 6.35 7.53
CA GLN A 124 -0.59 4.93 7.17
C GLN A 124 -0.48 3.98 8.38
N HIS A 125 0.37 4.30 9.36
CA HIS A 125 0.56 3.50 10.58
C HIS A 125 -0.74 3.21 11.37
N PHE A 126 -1.83 3.97 11.19
CA PHE A 126 -3.14 3.68 11.78
C PHE A 126 -3.74 2.34 11.31
N TRP A 127 -3.16 1.66 10.32
CA TRP A 127 -3.57 0.31 9.92
C TRP A 127 -3.59 -0.65 11.12
N SER A 128 -2.55 -0.61 11.96
CA SER A 128 -2.46 -1.54 13.09
C SER A 128 -3.49 -1.21 14.17
N LEU A 129 -3.71 0.08 14.39
CA LEU A 129 -4.72 0.59 15.30
C LEU A 129 -6.14 0.25 14.82
N SER A 130 -6.37 0.24 13.50
CA SER A 130 -7.64 -0.19 12.88
C SER A 130 -7.96 -1.64 13.21
N ILE A 131 -6.99 -2.54 13.03
CA ILE A 131 -7.12 -3.95 13.42
C ILE A 131 -7.39 -4.08 14.93
N GLN A 132 -6.68 -3.30 15.76
CA GLN A 132 -6.91 -3.28 17.20
C GLN A 132 -8.33 -2.79 17.57
N GLY A 133 -8.83 -1.77 16.87
CA GLY A 133 -10.19 -1.24 17.02
C GLY A 133 -11.26 -2.26 16.65
N GLN A 134 -11.07 -2.98 15.55
CA GLN A 134 -11.93 -4.10 15.14
C GLN A 134 -11.94 -5.20 16.19
N PHE A 135 -10.78 -5.55 16.76
CA PHE A 135 -10.71 -6.49 17.88
C PHE A 135 -11.47 -5.98 19.11
N TYR A 136 -11.40 -4.68 19.45
CA TYR A 136 -12.18 -4.11 20.55
C TYR A 136 -13.69 -4.21 20.33
N LEU A 137 -14.16 -4.14 19.08
CA LEU A 137 -15.56 -4.37 18.73
C LEU A 137 -15.94 -5.84 18.87
N LEU A 138 -15.14 -6.75 18.31
CA LEU A 138 -15.47 -8.17 18.21
C LEU A 138 -15.30 -8.93 19.54
N ALA A 139 -14.25 -8.66 20.32
CA ALA A 139 -13.91 -9.46 21.49
C ALA A 139 -15.02 -9.51 22.56
N PRO A 140 -15.68 -8.40 22.95
CA PRO A 140 -16.80 -8.44 23.89
C PRO A 140 -17.97 -9.30 23.40
N LEU A 141 -18.27 -9.27 22.10
CA LEU A 141 -19.35 -10.05 21.48
C LEU A 141 -19.03 -11.55 21.52
N VAL A 142 -17.81 -11.92 21.12
CA VAL A 142 -17.36 -13.32 21.12
C VAL A 142 -17.37 -13.89 22.54
N VAL A 143 -16.77 -13.19 23.51
CA VAL A 143 -16.72 -13.69 24.89
C VAL A 143 -18.12 -13.73 25.52
N ALA A 144 -18.99 -12.74 25.25
CA ALA A 144 -20.37 -12.76 25.72
C ALA A 144 -21.17 -13.91 25.11
N GLY A 145 -21.01 -14.17 23.80
CA GLY A 145 -21.63 -15.29 23.11
C GLY A 145 -21.21 -16.64 23.70
N VAL A 146 -19.91 -16.84 23.92
CA VAL A 146 -19.38 -18.05 24.59
C VAL A 146 -19.96 -18.18 26.00
N ALA A 147 -19.99 -17.09 26.78
CA ALA A 147 -20.52 -17.09 28.14
C ALA A 147 -22.03 -17.42 28.20
N ILE A 148 -22.82 -16.89 27.26
CA ILE A 148 -24.25 -17.21 27.14
C ILE A 148 -24.42 -18.69 26.77
N ALA A 149 -23.65 -19.18 25.79
CA ALA A 149 -23.71 -20.57 25.37
C ALA A 149 -23.35 -21.52 26.52
N THR A 150 -22.30 -21.21 27.31
CA THR A 150 -21.88 -22.03 28.47
C THR A 150 -22.93 -22.08 29.58
N ARG A 151 -23.72 -21.00 29.74
CA ARG A 151 -24.82 -20.98 30.71
C ARG A 151 -26.01 -21.84 30.27
N ARG A 152 -26.18 -22.07 28.97
CA ARG A 152 -27.28 -22.88 28.42
C ARG A 152 -26.99 -24.37 28.51
N ASP A 153 -25.77 -24.79 28.26
CA ASP A 153 -25.37 -26.21 28.24
C ASP A 153 -24.62 -26.66 29.49
N GLY A 154 -24.38 -25.76 30.45
CA GLY A 154 -23.67 -26.05 31.70
C GLY A 154 -22.17 -26.31 31.53
N ALA A 155 -21.61 -26.02 30.35
CA ALA A 155 -20.19 -26.22 30.09
C ALA A 155 -19.31 -25.23 30.87
N ASP A 156 -18.06 -25.64 31.16
CA ASP A 156 -17.08 -24.77 31.79
C ASP A 156 -16.66 -23.62 30.85
N LEU A 157 -16.88 -22.38 31.29
CA LEU A 157 -16.55 -21.16 30.53
C LEU A 157 -15.09 -21.12 30.14
N HIS A 158 -14.20 -21.52 31.05
CA HIS A 158 -12.77 -21.48 30.82
C HIS A 158 -12.36 -22.44 29.68
N ARG A 159 -12.82 -23.69 29.73
CA ARG A 159 -12.56 -24.71 28.70
C ARG A 159 -13.15 -24.30 27.35
N ARG A 160 -14.41 -23.81 27.32
CA ARG A 160 -15.05 -23.44 26.05
C ARG A 160 -14.38 -22.23 25.41
N LEU A 161 -14.09 -21.19 26.18
CA LEU A 161 -13.39 -20.02 25.66
C LEU A 161 -11.98 -20.36 25.18
N THR A 162 -11.26 -21.24 25.90
CA THR A 162 -9.96 -21.76 25.43
C THR A 162 -10.10 -22.46 24.08
N GLY A 163 -11.10 -23.35 23.92
CA GLY A 163 -11.38 -24.03 22.64
C GLY A 163 -11.71 -23.06 21.52
N THR A 164 -12.53 -22.03 21.79
CA THR A 164 -12.86 -20.98 20.80
C THR A 164 -11.61 -20.20 20.38
N LEU A 165 -10.77 -19.77 21.32
CA LEU A 165 -9.55 -19.04 21.00
C LEU A 165 -8.52 -19.90 20.25
N LEU A 166 -8.42 -21.19 20.57
CA LEU A 166 -7.59 -22.13 19.81
C LEU A 166 -8.10 -22.33 18.38
N ALA A 167 -9.42 -22.48 18.20
CA ALA A 167 -10.01 -22.66 16.87
C ALA A 167 -9.84 -21.41 16.00
N VAL A 168 -10.21 -20.24 16.53
CA VAL A 168 -10.12 -18.96 15.80
C VAL A 168 -8.65 -18.57 15.58
N GLY A 169 -7.81 -18.70 16.61
CA GLY A 169 -6.39 -18.41 16.53
C GLY A 169 -5.65 -19.36 15.57
N GLY A 170 -5.96 -20.65 15.62
CA GLY A 170 -5.38 -21.65 14.72
C GLY A 170 -5.78 -21.41 13.25
N ALA A 171 -7.05 -21.11 12.99
CA ALA A 171 -7.51 -20.77 11.63
C ALA A 171 -6.86 -19.47 11.12
N SER A 172 -6.79 -18.44 11.97
CA SER A 172 -6.14 -17.17 11.63
C SER A 172 -4.63 -17.33 11.37
N PHE A 173 -3.95 -18.18 12.15
CA PHE A 173 -2.52 -18.49 11.95
C PHE A 173 -2.29 -19.29 10.66
N ALA A 174 -3.13 -20.28 10.38
CA ALA A 174 -3.04 -21.01 9.11
C ALA A 174 -3.23 -20.06 7.91
N TYR A 175 -4.19 -19.13 8.01
CA TYR A 175 -4.43 -18.13 6.97
C TYR A 175 -3.28 -17.11 6.86
N SER A 176 -2.62 -16.74 7.96
CA SER A 176 -1.46 -15.85 7.94
C SER A 176 -0.23 -16.47 7.29
N VAL A 177 -0.13 -17.79 7.27
CA VAL A 177 0.92 -18.53 6.55
C VAL A 177 0.55 -18.73 5.08
N TYR A 178 -0.72 -18.97 4.77
CA TYR A 178 -1.20 -19.20 3.40
C TYR A 178 -1.23 -17.94 2.54
N LEU A 179 -1.88 -16.87 3.01
CA LEU A 179 -2.17 -15.70 2.18
C LEU A 179 -0.92 -15.00 1.61
N PRO A 180 0.23 -14.88 2.32
CA PRO A 180 1.44 -14.31 1.74
C PRO A 180 2.00 -15.06 0.53
N LEU A 181 1.67 -16.35 0.37
CA LEU A 181 2.06 -17.14 -0.80
C LEU A 181 1.22 -16.81 -2.04
N VAL A 182 0.04 -16.21 -1.84
CA VAL A 182 -0.92 -15.86 -2.89
C VAL A 182 -0.88 -14.36 -3.18
N ASN A 183 -0.95 -13.53 -2.13
CA ASN A 183 -0.96 -12.08 -2.22
C ASN A 183 -0.35 -11.47 -0.95
N GLN A 184 0.97 -11.20 -1.00
CA GLN A 184 1.73 -10.65 0.13
C GLN A 184 1.24 -9.25 0.59
N PRO A 185 0.97 -8.29 -0.32
CA PRO A 185 0.49 -6.96 0.09
C PRO A 185 -0.85 -7.02 0.83
N LEU A 186 -1.81 -7.78 0.30
CA LEU A 186 -3.09 -8.01 0.96
C LEU A 186 -2.89 -8.70 2.31
N ALA A 187 -2.04 -9.74 2.37
CA ALA A 187 -1.78 -10.49 3.60
C ALA A 187 -1.31 -9.59 4.74
N TYR A 188 -0.50 -8.58 4.44
CA TYR A 188 0.08 -7.68 5.43
C TYR A 188 -0.98 -6.89 6.21
N PHE A 189 -2.00 -6.37 5.52
CA PHE A 189 -3.04 -5.50 6.07
C PHE A 189 -4.35 -6.22 6.43
N HIS A 190 -4.54 -7.46 5.95
CA HIS A 190 -5.78 -8.19 6.17
C HIS A 190 -6.00 -8.57 7.64
N SER A 191 -7.12 -8.19 8.24
CA SER A 191 -7.36 -8.41 9.68
C SER A 191 -7.29 -9.90 10.09
N ALA A 192 -7.79 -10.80 9.24
CA ALA A 192 -7.81 -12.24 9.54
C ALA A 192 -6.42 -12.88 9.64
N THR A 193 -5.36 -12.28 9.09
CA THR A 193 -3.98 -12.79 9.24
C THR A 193 -3.36 -12.40 10.59
N ARG A 194 -4.04 -11.52 11.36
CA ARG A 194 -3.53 -10.94 12.63
C ARG A 194 -4.30 -11.37 13.87
N ILE A 195 -5.52 -11.89 13.73
CA ILE A 195 -6.39 -12.29 14.86
C ILE A 195 -5.71 -13.28 15.81
N TRP A 196 -4.87 -14.18 15.28
CA TRP A 196 -4.16 -15.17 16.09
C TRP A 196 -3.25 -14.56 17.15
N GLU A 197 -2.68 -13.37 16.92
CA GLU A 197 -1.82 -12.67 17.88
C GLU A 197 -2.62 -12.24 19.12
N PHE A 198 -3.84 -11.72 18.90
CA PHE A 198 -4.78 -11.40 19.99
C PHE A 198 -5.28 -12.67 20.68
N ALA A 199 -5.56 -13.74 19.92
CA ALA A 199 -6.00 -15.01 20.47
C ALA A 199 -4.92 -15.63 21.38
N LEU A 200 -3.65 -15.58 20.98
CA LEU A 200 -2.51 -16.01 21.77
C LEU A 200 -2.40 -15.21 23.08
N GLY A 201 -2.56 -13.89 23.01
CA GLY A 201 -2.65 -13.05 24.21
C GLY A 201 -3.81 -13.44 25.12
N GLY A 202 -4.99 -13.69 24.56
CA GLY A 202 -6.17 -14.13 25.29
C GLY A 202 -6.00 -15.50 25.96
N LEU A 203 -5.41 -16.47 25.25
CA LEU A 203 -5.04 -17.77 25.79
C LEU A 203 -4.07 -17.61 26.97
N LEU A 204 -3.04 -16.78 26.80
CA LEU A 204 -2.12 -16.49 27.88
C LEU A 204 -2.85 -15.92 29.10
N ALA A 205 -3.79 -14.99 28.92
CA ALA A 205 -4.55 -14.41 30.03
C ALA A 205 -5.43 -15.43 30.78
N LEU A 206 -5.95 -16.44 30.09
CA LEU A 206 -6.73 -17.50 30.71
C LEU A 206 -5.87 -18.47 31.52
N TRP A 207 -4.65 -18.74 31.05
CA TRP A 207 -3.78 -19.76 31.62
C TRP A 207 -2.66 -19.22 32.52
N ILE A 208 -2.44 -17.91 32.56
CA ILE A 208 -1.31 -17.29 33.24
C ILE A 208 -1.22 -17.69 34.72
N SER A 209 -2.33 -17.73 35.45
CA SER A 209 -2.31 -18.12 36.88
C SER A 209 -1.84 -19.55 37.08
N ARG A 210 -2.33 -20.49 36.25
CA ARG A 210 -1.91 -21.89 36.30
C ARG A 210 -0.45 -22.09 35.89
N ILE A 211 0.07 -21.19 35.06
CA ILE A 211 1.48 -21.19 34.66
C ILE A 211 2.32 -20.67 35.82
N GLU A 212 1.96 -19.52 36.40
CA GLU A 212 2.69 -18.87 37.50
C GLU A 212 2.77 -19.74 38.76
N ASP A 213 1.76 -20.56 39.03
CA ASP A 213 1.69 -21.47 40.20
C ASP A 213 2.54 -22.74 40.03
N ARG A 214 3.22 -22.94 38.88
CA ARG A 214 4.05 -24.12 38.64
C ARG A 214 5.35 -24.10 39.47
N PRO A 215 5.71 -25.23 40.12
CA PRO A 215 6.92 -25.30 40.95
C PRO A 215 8.22 -25.14 40.14
N GLU A 216 8.20 -25.41 38.84
CA GLU A 216 9.37 -25.28 37.95
C GLU A 216 9.72 -23.80 37.64
N LEU A 217 8.80 -22.86 37.85
CA LEU A 217 9.04 -21.42 37.66
C LEU A 217 9.70 -20.78 38.89
N THR A 218 10.87 -21.30 39.25
CA THR A 218 11.77 -20.70 40.24
C THR A 218 12.15 -19.25 39.87
N PRO A 219 12.62 -18.45 40.84
CA PRO A 219 13.11 -17.09 40.56
C PRO A 219 14.20 -17.04 39.46
N GLY A 220 15.09 -18.03 39.42
CA GLY A 220 16.15 -18.13 38.41
C GLY A 220 15.60 -18.41 37.01
N THR A 221 14.67 -19.35 36.86
CA THR A 221 14.05 -19.66 35.57
C THR A 221 13.22 -18.50 35.05
N ARG A 222 12.48 -17.79 35.91
CA ARG A 222 11.78 -16.53 35.55
C ARG A 222 12.74 -15.45 35.06
N ALA A 223 13.91 -15.29 35.69
CA ALA A 223 14.91 -14.32 35.26
C ALA A 223 15.48 -14.66 33.87
N VAL A 224 15.82 -15.94 33.63
CA VAL A 224 16.29 -16.42 32.32
C VAL A 224 15.22 -16.24 31.26
N LEU A 225 13.97 -16.61 31.56
CA LEU A 225 12.85 -16.47 30.63
C LEU A 225 12.60 -15.00 30.26
N GLY A 226 12.65 -14.11 31.25
CA GLY A 226 12.47 -12.68 31.04
C GLY A 226 13.57 -12.06 30.17
N TRP A 227 14.84 -12.34 30.47
CA TRP A 227 15.96 -11.87 29.64
C TRP A 227 15.96 -12.50 28.26
N GLY A 228 15.69 -13.80 28.17
CA GLY A 228 15.54 -14.51 26.89
C GLY A 228 14.46 -13.88 26.03
N GLY A 229 13.31 -13.53 26.61
CA GLY A 229 12.24 -12.82 25.90
C GLY A 229 12.66 -11.43 25.43
N VAL A 230 13.37 -10.65 26.25
CA VAL A 230 13.87 -9.32 25.83
C VAL A 230 14.92 -9.42 24.72
N VAL A 231 15.89 -10.32 24.86
CA VAL A 231 16.93 -10.54 23.84
C VAL A 231 16.30 -11.02 22.54
N ALA A 232 15.39 -12.00 22.61
CA ALA A 232 14.67 -12.50 21.44
C ALA A 232 13.86 -11.39 20.76
N LEU A 233 13.20 -10.52 21.53
CA LEU A 233 12.44 -9.41 20.98
C LEU A 233 13.33 -8.37 20.29
N VAL A 234 14.46 -8.01 20.89
CA VAL A 234 15.41 -7.06 20.28
C VAL A 234 16.08 -7.65 19.03
N SER A 235 16.40 -8.95 19.04
CA SER A 235 17.02 -9.63 17.90
C SER A 235 16.07 -9.80 16.72
N CYS A 236 14.75 -9.83 16.96
CA CYS A 236 13.72 -10.00 15.93
C CYS A 236 13.93 -9.03 14.78
N GLY A 237 13.95 -7.72 15.04
CA GLY A 237 14.13 -6.73 13.97
C GLY A 237 15.53 -6.76 13.32
N ILE A 238 16.56 -7.22 14.04
CA ILE A 238 17.94 -7.23 13.52
C ILE A 238 18.11 -8.38 12.52
N LEU A 239 17.56 -9.54 12.85
CA LEU A 239 17.81 -10.80 12.15
C LEU A 239 16.74 -11.15 11.11
N LEU A 240 15.49 -10.72 11.29
CA LEU A 240 14.42 -11.03 10.35
C LEU A 240 14.41 -10.06 9.16
N GLN A 241 14.54 -10.62 7.96
CA GLN A 241 14.22 -9.96 6.71
C GLN A 241 12.71 -10.14 6.44
N VAL A 242 12.03 -9.02 6.25
CA VAL A 242 10.56 -8.88 6.39
C VAL A 242 9.82 -9.17 5.07
N ASP A 243 10.56 -9.07 3.97
CA ASP A 243 10.12 -8.99 2.59
C ASP A 243 9.27 -10.19 2.12
N ARG A 244 9.37 -11.37 2.75
CA ARG A 244 8.50 -12.52 2.42
C ARG A 244 7.89 -13.29 3.61
N ALA A 245 8.30 -13.01 4.84
CA ALA A 245 7.97 -13.88 5.99
C ALA A 245 6.89 -13.32 6.95
N PHE A 246 6.55 -12.04 6.86
CA PHE A 246 5.53 -11.37 7.70
C PHE A 246 4.22 -11.16 6.92
N PRO A 247 3.01 -11.31 7.50
CA PRO A 247 2.66 -11.64 8.90
C PRO A 247 2.92 -13.07 9.36
N GLY A 248 3.34 -13.98 8.48
CA GLY A 248 3.24 -15.43 8.65
C GLY A 248 3.97 -16.02 9.86
N TRP A 249 4.62 -17.18 9.67
CA TRP A 249 5.25 -17.88 10.79
C TRP A 249 6.33 -17.04 11.51
N ALA A 250 6.94 -16.04 10.83
CA ALA A 250 7.94 -15.17 11.43
C ALA A 250 7.40 -14.31 12.59
N ALA A 251 6.12 -13.94 12.57
CA ALA A 251 5.50 -13.17 13.66
C ALA A 251 5.34 -13.97 14.96
N LEU A 252 5.55 -15.30 14.95
CA LEU A 252 5.70 -16.09 16.18
C LEU A 252 6.88 -15.61 17.02
N TRP A 253 7.95 -15.10 16.39
CA TRP A 253 9.13 -14.67 17.11
C TRP A 253 8.84 -13.52 18.09
N PRO A 254 8.37 -12.33 17.67
CA PRO A 254 8.11 -11.24 18.60
C PRO A 254 6.96 -11.55 19.59
N THR A 255 5.96 -12.33 19.16
CA THR A 255 4.82 -12.68 20.02
C THR A 255 5.20 -13.68 21.12
N LEU A 256 5.96 -14.74 20.80
CA LEU A 256 6.47 -15.67 21.81
C LEU A 256 7.49 -14.99 22.73
N ALA A 257 8.35 -14.11 22.20
CA ALA A 257 9.27 -13.31 23.00
C ALA A 257 8.53 -12.44 24.04
N ALA A 258 7.46 -11.76 23.61
CA ALA A 258 6.59 -11.03 24.53
C ALA A 258 5.89 -11.94 25.55
N ALA A 259 5.40 -13.11 25.12
CA ALA A 259 4.79 -14.09 26.02
C ALA A 259 5.78 -14.58 27.09
N MET A 260 7.04 -14.82 26.74
CA MET A 260 8.11 -15.17 27.70
C MET A 260 8.29 -14.08 28.77
N VAL A 261 8.30 -12.80 28.36
CA VAL A 261 8.39 -11.67 29.31
C VAL A 261 7.16 -11.60 30.22
N LEU A 262 5.97 -11.86 29.68
CA LEU A 262 4.74 -11.87 30.47
C LEU A 262 4.68 -13.03 31.48
N VAL A 263 5.08 -14.24 31.07
CA VAL A 263 5.15 -15.43 31.92
C VAL A 263 6.22 -15.28 33.01
N ALA A 264 7.35 -14.65 32.70
CA ALA A 264 8.39 -14.36 33.70
C ALA A 264 7.86 -13.49 34.84
N GLY A 265 6.89 -12.62 34.55
CA GLY A 265 6.15 -11.82 35.54
C GLY A 265 7.10 -11.03 36.47
N ARG A 266 6.84 -11.11 37.78
CA ARG A 266 7.82 -10.68 38.80
C ARG A 266 8.70 -11.88 39.12
N SER A 267 9.99 -11.77 38.80
CA SER A 267 10.92 -12.89 38.95
C SER A 267 11.29 -13.13 40.43
N GLY A 268 11.30 -12.08 41.25
CA GLY A 268 11.81 -12.15 42.63
C GLY A 268 13.32 -12.37 42.71
N HIS A 269 14.03 -12.35 41.58
CA HIS A 269 15.46 -12.54 41.48
C HIS A 269 16.18 -11.19 41.33
N ARG A 270 17.31 -11.00 42.03
CA ARG A 270 18.06 -9.73 42.05
C ARG A 270 18.49 -9.21 40.66
N PHE A 271 18.66 -10.11 39.69
CA PHE A 271 19.03 -9.80 38.31
C PHE A 271 17.89 -10.02 37.31
N GLY A 272 16.64 -10.08 37.79
CA GLY A 272 15.47 -10.21 36.95
C GLY A 272 15.31 -9.01 36.01
N VAL A 273 14.92 -9.29 34.77
CA VAL A 273 14.63 -8.25 33.76
C VAL A 273 13.49 -7.32 34.22
N ASP A 274 12.63 -7.79 35.13
CA ASP A 274 11.54 -7.02 35.71
C ASP A 274 12.04 -5.78 36.48
N HIS A 275 13.27 -5.78 37.01
CA HIS A 275 13.86 -4.58 37.62
C HIS A 275 14.14 -3.48 36.57
N LEU A 276 14.64 -3.86 35.40
CA LEU A 276 14.86 -2.94 34.28
C LEU A 276 13.50 -2.44 33.75
N LEU A 277 12.60 -3.37 33.41
CA LEU A 277 11.29 -3.06 32.82
C LEU A 277 10.33 -2.32 33.77
N SER A 278 10.50 -2.46 35.09
CA SER A 278 9.76 -1.69 36.10
C SER A 278 10.46 -0.39 36.52
N GLY A 279 11.62 -0.08 35.93
CA GLY A 279 12.31 1.19 36.12
C GLY A 279 11.42 2.39 35.79
N ARG A 280 11.66 3.52 36.45
CA ARG A 280 10.82 4.73 36.29
C ARG A 280 10.77 5.19 34.83
N VAL A 281 11.90 5.19 34.14
CA VAL A 281 12.02 5.61 32.73
C VAL A 281 11.16 4.77 31.82
N LEU A 282 11.34 3.44 31.82
CA LEU A 282 10.56 2.55 30.96
C LEU A 282 9.07 2.54 31.32
N ARG A 283 8.71 2.73 32.59
CA ARG A 283 7.29 2.92 32.95
C ARG A 283 6.72 4.19 32.34
N THR A 284 7.42 5.32 32.45
CA THR A 284 6.98 6.60 31.87
C THR A 284 6.87 6.50 30.35
N ILE A 285 7.83 5.89 29.66
CA ILE A 285 7.73 5.65 28.22
C ILE A 285 6.55 4.72 27.90
N GLY A 286 6.31 3.70 28.74
CA GLY A 286 5.17 2.80 28.61
C GLY A 286 3.82 3.50 28.77
N ASP A 287 3.74 4.51 29.63
CA ASP A 287 2.55 5.37 29.78
C ASP A 287 2.35 6.25 28.54
N LEU A 288 3.44 6.73 27.92
CA LEU A 288 3.43 7.50 26.67
C LEU A 288 3.35 6.65 25.40
N SER A 289 3.31 5.32 25.51
CA SER A 289 3.52 4.44 24.35
C SER A 289 2.48 4.64 23.24
N PHE A 290 1.24 4.93 23.62
CA PHE A 290 0.15 5.13 22.66
C PHE A 290 0.31 6.46 21.90
N PRO A 291 0.38 7.64 22.56
CA PRO A 291 0.55 8.90 21.83
C PRO A 291 1.91 8.99 21.12
N LEU A 292 2.97 8.33 21.63
CA LEU A 292 4.24 8.21 20.90
C LEU A 292 4.09 7.42 19.61
N TYR A 293 3.36 6.30 19.65
CA TYR A 293 3.02 5.54 18.46
C TYR A 293 2.22 6.37 17.44
N LEU A 294 1.35 7.27 17.89
CA LEU A 294 0.60 8.13 16.96
C LEU A 294 1.45 9.24 16.34
N TRP A 295 2.34 9.87 17.11
CA TRP A 295 3.12 11.03 16.64
C TRP A 295 4.41 10.69 15.89
N HIS A 296 5.01 9.53 16.11
CA HIS A 296 6.30 9.23 15.46
C HIS A 296 6.22 9.18 13.93
N TRP A 297 5.12 8.65 13.39
CA TRP A 297 4.99 8.41 11.97
C TRP A 297 4.71 9.69 11.16
N PRO A 298 3.72 10.54 11.50
CA PRO A 298 3.50 11.78 10.76
C PRO A 298 4.74 12.68 10.74
N ILE A 299 5.46 12.78 11.86
CA ILE A 299 6.69 13.59 11.95
C ILE A 299 7.80 13.01 11.06
N LEU A 300 7.97 11.68 11.05
CA LEU A 300 8.91 11.01 10.17
C LEU A 300 8.54 11.23 8.69
N THR A 301 7.32 10.88 8.28
CA THR A 301 6.88 10.96 6.89
C THR A 301 6.93 12.39 6.36
N LEU A 302 6.48 13.38 7.13
CA LEU A 302 6.58 14.79 6.72
C LEU A 302 8.04 15.25 6.56
N THR A 303 8.96 14.75 7.39
CA THR A 303 10.38 15.07 7.28
C THR A 303 10.99 14.45 6.02
N LEU A 304 10.68 13.18 5.73
CA LEU A 304 11.14 12.48 4.52
C LEU A 304 10.64 13.20 3.25
N VAL A 305 9.34 13.53 3.21
CA VAL A 305 8.74 14.26 2.08
C VAL A 305 9.40 15.62 1.88
N ARG A 306 9.60 16.38 2.95
CA ARG A 306 10.17 17.74 2.85
C ARG A 306 11.65 17.76 2.50
N THR A 307 12.39 16.70 2.85
CA THR A 307 13.82 16.58 2.55
C THR A 307 14.10 15.85 1.24
N GLY A 308 13.09 15.20 0.64
CA GLY A 308 13.27 14.34 -0.54
C GLY A 308 14.15 13.13 -0.27
N GLN A 309 14.25 12.69 1.00
CA GLN A 309 15.13 11.60 1.42
C GLN A 309 14.32 10.33 1.68
N ASP A 310 14.89 9.18 1.32
CA ASP A 310 14.31 7.87 1.66
C ASP A 310 14.64 7.44 3.10
N ARG A 311 15.71 7.99 3.67
CA ARG A 311 16.19 7.67 5.03
C ARG A 311 16.79 8.90 5.69
N LEU A 312 16.50 9.04 6.98
CA LEU A 312 17.06 10.09 7.81
C LEU A 312 18.44 9.69 8.33
N ASP A 313 19.33 10.68 8.44
CA ASP A 313 20.57 10.51 9.17
C ASP A 313 20.33 10.41 10.70
N LEU A 314 21.40 10.22 11.46
CA LEU A 314 21.30 10.07 12.92
C LEU A 314 20.79 11.34 13.61
N GLU A 315 21.14 12.53 13.11
CA GLU A 315 20.79 13.80 13.73
C GLU A 315 19.32 14.15 13.47
N GLN A 316 18.89 14.06 12.21
CA GLN A 316 17.51 14.22 11.78
C GLN A 316 16.61 13.21 12.47
N GLY A 317 17.01 11.93 12.51
CA GLY A 317 16.24 10.90 13.19
C GLY A 317 16.11 11.13 14.69
N ALA A 318 17.18 11.60 15.35
CA ALA A 318 17.13 11.96 16.77
C ALA A 318 16.19 13.16 17.01
N ALA A 319 16.20 14.15 16.12
CA ALA A 319 15.28 15.29 16.17
C ALA A 319 13.82 14.85 16.00
N VAL A 320 13.52 13.98 15.02
CA VAL A 320 12.18 13.40 14.82
C VAL A 320 11.70 12.72 16.10
N ILE A 321 12.51 11.83 16.68
CA ILE A 321 12.16 11.12 17.90
C ILE A 321 11.93 12.08 19.07
N ALA A 322 12.80 13.08 19.24
CA ALA A 322 12.66 14.07 20.31
C ALA A 322 11.36 14.87 20.18
N VAL A 323 11.03 15.34 18.98
CA VAL A 323 9.77 16.05 18.69
C VAL A 323 8.56 15.14 18.97
N SER A 324 8.60 13.89 18.51
CA SER A 324 7.52 12.92 18.78
C SER A 324 7.34 12.64 20.27
N PHE A 325 8.41 12.59 21.06
CA PHE A 325 8.31 12.46 22.52
C PHE A 325 7.67 13.68 23.18
N VAL A 326 8.04 14.89 22.76
CA VAL A 326 7.45 16.13 23.28
C VAL A 326 5.96 16.17 22.97
N LEU A 327 5.58 15.91 21.72
CA LEU A 327 4.17 15.88 21.30
C LEU A 327 3.39 14.78 22.02
N ALA A 328 3.98 13.58 22.16
CA ALA A 328 3.37 12.49 22.91
C ALA A 328 3.13 12.84 24.38
N TRP A 329 4.11 13.50 25.02
CA TRP A 329 3.97 13.98 26.39
C TRP A 329 2.90 15.05 26.52
N LEU A 330 2.82 16.01 25.59
CA LEU A 330 1.80 17.04 25.55
C LEU A 330 0.39 16.43 25.40
N THR A 331 0.20 15.53 24.43
CA THR A 331 -1.08 14.83 24.22
C THR A 331 -1.46 14.02 25.45
N HIS A 332 -0.53 13.27 26.04
CA HIS A 332 -0.80 12.49 27.25
C HIS A 332 -1.23 13.40 28.42
N ARG A 333 -0.47 14.47 28.68
CA ARG A 333 -0.67 15.35 29.83
C ARG A 333 -1.93 16.19 29.74
N PHE A 334 -2.21 16.74 28.56
CA PHE A 334 -3.27 17.73 28.38
C PHE A 334 -4.57 17.15 27.80
N VAL A 335 -4.50 16.01 27.12
CA VAL A 335 -5.67 15.40 26.48
C VAL A 335 -6.04 14.11 27.20
N GLU A 336 -5.18 13.09 27.18
CA GLU A 336 -5.52 11.77 27.73
C GLU A 336 -5.84 11.83 29.22
N GLN A 337 -4.96 12.42 30.04
CA GLN A 337 -5.19 12.51 31.49
C GLN A 337 -6.42 13.33 31.86
N ARG A 338 -6.75 14.36 31.06
CA ARG A 338 -7.92 15.22 31.31
C ARG A 338 -9.21 14.53 30.92
N VAL A 339 -9.24 13.88 29.75
CA VAL A 339 -10.43 13.17 29.28
C VAL A 339 -10.67 11.89 30.08
N ALA A 340 -9.62 11.20 30.51
CA ALA A 340 -9.73 10.03 31.39
C ALA A 340 -10.30 10.37 32.79
N ALA A 341 -10.23 11.64 33.21
CA ALA A 341 -10.84 12.11 34.45
C ALA A 341 -12.34 12.43 34.32
N LEU A 342 -12.88 12.47 33.09
CA LEU A 342 -14.30 12.68 32.84
C LEU A 342 -15.10 11.38 33.01
N ASP A 343 -16.41 11.51 33.23
CA ASP A 343 -17.29 10.35 33.06
C ASP A 343 -17.32 9.91 31.59
N VAL A 344 -17.60 8.62 31.39
CA VAL A 344 -17.58 8.00 30.06
C VAL A 344 -18.52 8.68 29.06
N GLY A 345 -19.64 9.24 29.52
CA GLY A 345 -20.57 9.97 28.66
C GLY A 345 -19.99 11.28 28.13
N ARG A 346 -19.40 12.09 29.03
CA ARG A 346 -18.72 13.33 28.64
C ARG A 346 -17.50 13.06 27.77
N ALA A 347 -16.68 12.06 28.11
CA ALA A 347 -15.52 11.69 27.31
C ALA A 347 -15.90 11.30 25.87
N LEU A 348 -16.98 10.54 25.67
CA LEU A 348 -17.48 10.19 24.34
C LEU A 348 -18.03 11.39 23.58
N ARG A 349 -18.73 12.32 24.25
CA ARG A 349 -19.18 13.56 23.60
C ARG A 349 -18.01 14.41 23.14
N THR A 350 -16.99 14.59 23.98
CA THR A 350 -15.75 15.29 23.62
C THR A 350 -15.06 14.59 22.45
N GLY A 351 -14.89 13.26 22.50
CA GLY A 351 -14.34 12.49 21.40
C GLY A 351 -15.15 12.61 20.11
N GLY A 352 -16.48 12.62 20.19
CA GLY A 352 -17.38 12.79 19.04
C GLY A 352 -17.28 14.19 18.41
N VAL A 353 -17.17 15.24 19.23
CA VAL A 353 -16.93 16.61 18.71
C VAL A 353 -15.59 16.70 18.00
N LEU A 354 -14.52 16.13 18.59
CA LEU A 354 -13.20 16.12 17.96
C LEU A 354 -13.20 15.29 16.66
N ALA A 355 -13.88 14.15 16.64
CA ALA A 355 -14.05 13.34 15.45
C ALA A 355 -14.80 14.10 14.34
N LEU A 356 -15.86 14.83 14.70
CA LEU A 356 -16.56 15.70 13.75
C LEU A 356 -15.66 16.80 13.20
N THR A 357 -14.79 17.40 14.02
CA THR A 357 -13.81 18.38 13.55
C THR A 357 -12.85 17.77 12.53
N VAL A 358 -12.35 16.55 12.77
CA VAL A 358 -11.52 15.82 11.80
C VAL A 358 -12.29 15.62 10.49
N LEU A 359 -13.54 15.14 10.55
CA LEU A 359 -14.37 14.89 9.37
C LEU A 359 -14.67 16.16 8.57
N VAL A 360 -14.98 17.28 9.25
CA VAL A 360 -15.22 18.56 8.57
C VAL A 360 -13.94 19.06 7.91
N ALA A 361 -12.80 19.01 8.60
CA ALA A 361 -11.53 19.46 8.04
C ALA A 361 -11.09 18.58 6.85
N ALA A 362 -11.18 17.26 6.99
CA ALA A 362 -10.90 16.31 5.93
C ALA A 362 -11.86 16.47 4.75
N GLY A 363 -13.16 16.68 5.00
CA GLY A 363 -14.16 16.91 3.97
C GLY A 363 -13.97 18.23 3.22
N SER A 364 -13.57 19.30 3.92
CA SER A 364 -13.19 20.57 3.28
C SER A 364 -11.93 20.43 2.43
N TRP A 365 -10.93 19.70 2.93
CA TRP A 365 -9.71 19.41 2.16
C TRP A 365 -10.01 18.57 0.92
N TYR A 366 -10.83 17.52 1.06
CA TYR A 366 -11.34 16.72 -0.05
C TYR A 366 -12.06 17.58 -1.09
N GLY A 367 -12.98 18.45 -0.66
CA GLY A 367 -13.73 19.32 -1.56
C GLY A 367 -12.83 20.24 -2.37
N LEU A 368 -11.77 20.78 -1.76
CA LEU A 368 -10.77 21.57 -2.48
C LEU A 368 -9.93 20.71 -3.44
N ALA A 369 -9.46 19.55 -2.99
CA ALA A 369 -8.69 18.63 -3.81
C ALA A 369 -9.49 18.18 -5.04
N ALA A 370 -10.76 17.80 -4.84
CA ALA A 370 -11.68 17.44 -5.92
C ALA A 370 -11.94 18.62 -6.87
N ALA A 371 -12.11 19.84 -6.35
CA ALA A 371 -12.27 21.03 -7.19
C ALA A 371 -11.04 21.27 -8.08
N ARG A 372 -9.83 21.08 -7.55
CA ARG A 372 -8.57 21.19 -8.32
C ARG A 372 -8.36 20.04 -9.30
N ALA A 373 -8.81 18.84 -8.97
CA ALA A 373 -8.80 17.70 -9.89
C ALA A 373 -9.79 17.89 -11.05
N SER A 374 -10.90 18.60 -10.82
CA SER A 374 -12.01 18.69 -11.78
C SER A 374 -11.87 19.75 -12.87
N THR A 375 -10.75 20.46 -13.00
CA THR A 375 -10.54 21.45 -14.07
C THR A 375 -10.37 20.74 -15.42
N PRO A 376 -11.40 20.73 -16.30
CA PRO A 376 -11.38 19.91 -17.49
C PRO A 376 -10.54 20.62 -18.55
N VAL A 377 -9.27 20.24 -18.63
CA VAL A 377 -8.36 20.70 -19.65
C VAL A 377 -8.16 19.56 -20.65
N LEU A 378 -8.68 19.76 -21.87
CA LEU A 378 -8.54 18.78 -22.95
C LEU A 378 -7.09 18.72 -23.43
N ALA A 379 -6.43 17.60 -23.17
CA ALA A 379 -5.16 17.28 -23.79
C ALA A 379 -5.32 17.12 -25.31
N GLY A 380 -4.30 17.51 -26.07
CA GLY A 380 -4.34 17.64 -27.53
C GLY A 380 -4.94 18.96 -28.04
N SER A 381 -5.36 19.87 -27.14
CA SER A 381 -5.78 21.22 -27.52
C SER A 381 -4.56 22.12 -27.87
N PRO A 382 -4.74 23.25 -28.58
CA PRO A 382 -3.62 24.15 -28.89
C PRO A 382 -2.86 24.68 -27.66
N SER A 383 -3.52 24.79 -26.51
CA SER A 383 -2.90 25.18 -25.25
C SER A 383 -2.29 24.00 -24.48
N HIS A 384 -2.72 22.77 -24.76
CA HIS A 384 -2.22 21.55 -24.11
C HIS A 384 -1.90 20.46 -25.13
N PRO A 385 -0.97 20.71 -26.08
CA PRO A 385 -0.72 19.80 -27.20
C PRO A 385 -0.10 18.45 -26.81
N GLY A 386 0.44 18.32 -25.59
CA GLY A 386 1.09 17.09 -25.13
C GLY A 386 2.20 16.65 -26.07
N ALA A 387 2.21 15.37 -26.45
CA ALA A 387 3.19 14.81 -27.39
C ALA A 387 3.26 15.56 -28.73
N GLY A 388 2.16 16.19 -29.18
CA GLY A 388 2.15 17.04 -30.38
C GLY A 388 3.12 18.23 -30.31
N ALA A 389 3.51 18.66 -29.10
CA ALA A 389 4.46 19.74 -28.89
C ALA A 389 5.91 19.38 -29.27
N LEU A 390 6.22 18.08 -29.35
CA LEU A 390 7.54 17.58 -29.78
C LEU A 390 7.62 17.37 -31.28
N SER A 391 6.52 17.60 -32.00
CA SER A 391 6.55 17.60 -33.45
C SER A 391 7.49 18.70 -33.98
N PRO A 392 8.30 18.44 -35.03
CA PRO A 392 9.11 19.46 -35.69
C PRO A 392 8.30 20.65 -36.22
N GLN A 393 6.99 20.51 -36.38
CA GLN A 393 6.10 21.57 -36.86
C GLN A 393 5.54 22.46 -35.73
N PHE A 394 5.76 22.09 -34.47
CA PHE A 394 5.27 22.83 -33.32
C PHE A 394 6.36 23.74 -32.74
N ASP A 395 6.05 25.02 -32.50
CA ASP A 395 6.95 25.94 -31.81
C ASP A 395 6.78 25.79 -30.30
N LEU A 396 7.55 24.90 -29.66
CA LEU A 396 7.45 24.67 -28.22
C LEU A 396 7.74 25.94 -27.40
N ALA A 397 8.57 26.85 -27.91
CA ALA A 397 8.89 28.12 -27.24
C ALA A 397 7.72 29.11 -27.23
N SER A 398 6.67 28.84 -28.02
CA SER A 398 5.43 29.63 -28.01
C SER A 398 4.53 29.35 -26.79
N LEU A 399 4.79 28.27 -26.05
CA LEU A 399 4.08 27.94 -24.81
C LEU A 399 4.85 28.48 -23.60
N ASP A 400 4.23 29.35 -22.84
CA ASP A 400 4.71 29.70 -21.50
C ASP A 400 3.98 28.82 -20.45
N PRO A 401 4.69 28.01 -19.66
CA PRO A 401 4.10 27.24 -18.56
C PRO A 401 3.38 28.11 -17.52
N ALA A 402 3.68 29.41 -17.44
CA ALA A 402 2.97 30.35 -16.58
C ALA A 402 1.57 30.73 -17.10
N ASP A 403 1.32 30.53 -18.40
CA ASP A 403 0.08 30.95 -19.07
C ASP A 403 -0.99 29.84 -19.15
N ALA A 404 -0.64 28.61 -18.75
CA ALA A 404 -1.53 27.46 -18.79
C ALA A 404 -1.40 26.59 -17.52
N GLU A 405 -2.51 26.00 -17.07
CA GLU A 405 -2.51 25.04 -15.97
C GLU A 405 -1.95 23.69 -16.43
N LEU A 406 -1.41 22.89 -15.51
CA LEU A 406 -0.94 21.54 -15.81
C LEU A 406 -2.13 20.58 -15.96
N THR A 407 -2.13 19.73 -16.98
CA THR A 407 -3.12 18.65 -17.14
C THR A 407 -2.44 17.26 -17.22
N PRO A 408 -2.90 16.24 -16.49
CA PRO A 408 -3.82 16.33 -15.36
C PRO A 408 -3.20 17.22 -14.27
N SER A 409 -4.05 17.76 -13.40
CA SER A 409 -3.54 18.47 -12.21
C SER A 409 -2.68 17.54 -11.36
N LEU A 410 -1.76 18.08 -10.57
CA LEU A 410 -0.94 17.27 -9.65
C LEU A 410 -1.81 16.45 -8.68
N VAL A 411 -3.00 16.93 -8.32
CA VAL A 411 -3.96 16.18 -7.48
C VAL A 411 -4.52 14.95 -8.21
N GLN A 412 -4.83 15.09 -9.50
CA GLN A 412 -5.42 14.01 -10.31
C GLN A 412 -4.36 13.03 -10.84
N ALA A 413 -3.13 13.48 -11.07
CA ALA A 413 -2.08 12.70 -11.74
C ALA A 413 -1.90 11.26 -11.23
N PRO A 414 -1.89 10.97 -9.90
CA PRO A 414 -1.74 9.59 -9.42
C PRO A 414 -2.89 8.66 -9.81
N ASP A 415 -4.09 9.21 -9.95
CA ASP A 415 -5.29 8.51 -10.38
C ASP A 415 -5.45 8.55 -11.92
N ASP A 416 -4.50 9.16 -12.66
CA ASP A 416 -4.58 9.36 -14.11
C ASP A 416 -4.11 8.13 -14.91
N TRP A 417 -4.85 7.01 -14.82
CA TRP A 417 -4.38 5.68 -15.26
C TRP A 417 -5.11 5.09 -16.46
N SER A 418 -4.34 4.65 -17.48
CA SER A 418 -4.60 3.81 -18.69
C SER A 418 -5.92 3.94 -19.47
N TYR A 419 -7.03 4.28 -18.85
CA TYR A 419 -8.33 4.42 -19.49
C TYR A 419 -9.21 5.38 -18.66
N HIS A 420 -9.18 6.67 -19.02
CA HIS A 420 -10.02 7.72 -18.42
C HIS A 420 -11.36 7.82 -19.16
N GLY A 421 -12.45 7.44 -18.50
CA GLY A 421 -13.82 7.76 -18.98
C GLY A 421 -14.85 6.64 -18.84
N THR A 422 -14.41 5.39 -18.69
CA THR A 422 -15.27 4.19 -18.65
C THR A 422 -14.53 3.06 -17.91
N SER A 423 -15.27 2.11 -17.33
CA SER A 423 -14.67 0.97 -16.64
C SER A 423 -14.46 -0.19 -17.62
N TRP A 424 -13.28 -0.80 -17.56
CA TRP A 424 -13.08 -2.16 -18.10
C TRP A 424 -14.12 -3.11 -17.48
N ASP A 425 -14.86 -3.84 -18.30
CA ASP A 425 -15.72 -4.92 -17.83
C ASP A 425 -14.91 -6.23 -17.83
N CYS A 426 -14.49 -6.66 -16.64
CA CYS A 426 -13.56 -7.77 -16.46
C CYS A 426 -14.26 -9.02 -15.90
N GLY A 427 -13.96 -10.17 -16.51
CA GLY A 427 -14.42 -11.48 -16.05
C GLY A 427 -13.31 -12.52 -16.12
N PRO A 428 -13.41 -13.61 -15.33
CA PRO A 428 -12.42 -14.69 -15.35
C PRO A 428 -12.46 -15.43 -16.70
N SER A 429 -11.29 -15.85 -17.19
CA SER A 429 -11.14 -16.72 -18.35
C SER A 429 -11.21 -18.20 -17.95
N GLU A 430 -11.69 -19.04 -18.87
CA GLU A 430 -11.66 -20.50 -18.72
C GLU A 430 -10.24 -21.09 -18.93
N HIS A 431 -9.32 -20.31 -19.53
CA HIS A 431 -7.96 -20.76 -19.85
C HIS A 431 -6.98 -20.68 -18.68
N GLY A 432 -7.30 -19.96 -17.59
CA GLY A 432 -6.41 -19.84 -16.43
C GLY A 432 -7.06 -19.20 -15.21
N ALA A 433 -6.76 -19.74 -14.02
CA ALA A 433 -7.37 -19.29 -12.76
C ALA A 433 -7.02 -17.84 -12.37
N GLU A 434 -5.92 -17.30 -12.89
CA GLU A 434 -5.47 -15.91 -12.66
C GLU A 434 -5.73 -14.99 -13.88
N LEU A 435 -6.23 -15.52 -14.99
CA LEU A 435 -6.45 -14.73 -16.21
C LEU A 435 -7.84 -14.08 -16.16
N GLU A 436 -7.87 -12.76 -16.11
CA GLU A 436 -9.07 -11.96 -16.35
C GLU A 436 -9.03 -11.36 -17.76
N VAL A 437 -10.18 -11.40 -18.43
CA VAL A 437 -10.40 -10.76 -19.73
C VAL A 437 -11.29 -9.56 -19.50
N CYS A 438 -10.75 -8.39 -19.79
CA CYS A 438 -11.40 -7.10 -19.65
C CYS A 438 -11.86 -6.61 -21.01
N THR A 439 -13.06 -6.05 -21.12
CA THR A 439 -13.59 -5.58 -22.41
C THR A 439 -14.05 -4.13 -22.34
N VAL A 440 -13.89 -3.45 -23.48
CA VAL A 440 -14.46 -2.14 -23.77
C VAL A 440 -15.13 -2.25 -25.13
N PRO A 441 -16.46 -2.09 -25.22
CA PRO A 441 -17.14 -2.14 -26.50
C PRO A 441 -16.83 -0.90 -27.34
N ALA A 442 -16.92 -1.04 -28.66
CA ALA A 442 -16.90 0.10 -29.58
C ALA A 442 -18.03 1.12 -29.26
N PRO A 443 -17.85 2.40 -29.65
CA PRO A 443 -18.91 3.41 -29.56
C PRO A 443 -20.26 2.96 -30.13
N ASP A 444 -20.24 2.29 -31.28
CA ASP A 444 -21.36 1.57 -31.86
C ASP A 444 -21.02 0.07 -31.99
N PRO A 445 -21.41 -0.76 -30.99
CA PRO A 445 -21.09 -2.18 -30.95
C PRO A 445 -21.69 -2.99 -32.11
N GLU A 446 -22.81 -2.54 -32.70
CA GLU A 446 -23.47 -3.27 -33.80
C GLU A 446 -22.69 -3.12 -35.12
N THR A 447 -21.89 -2.06 -35.23
CA THR A 447 -21.10 -1.74 -36.43
C THR A 447 -19.60 -1.75 -36.16
N SER A 448 -19.18 -2.37 -35.05
CA SER A 448 -17.78 -2.45 -34.65
C SER A 448 -16.92 -3.02 -35.78
N GLU A 449 -15.90 -2.25 -36.20
CA GLU A 449 -15.10 -2.61 -37.37
C GLU A 449 -14.00 -3.63 -37.02
N ARG A 450 -13.41 -3.49 -35.84
CA ARG A 450 -12.26 -4.28 -35.37
C ARG A 450 -12.28 -4.44 -33.85
N THR A 451 -11.60 -5.48 -33.38
CA THR A 451 -11.28 -5.72 -31.97
C THR A 451 -9.77 -5.79 -31.78
N VAL A 452 -9.21 -4.92 -30.94
CA VAL A 452 -7.77 -4.90 -30.63
C VAL A 452 -7.54 -5.37 -29.19
N ALA A 453 -6.66 -6.35 -29.00
CA ALA A 453 -6.29 -6.80 -27.66
C ALA A 453 -5.05 -6.04 -27.15
N VAL A 454 -5.09 -5.50 -25.93
CA VAL A 454 -3.92 -4.93 -25.22
C VAL A 454 -3.45 -5.94 -24.19
N VAL A 455 -2.19 -6.37 -24.31
CA VAL A 455 -1.69 -7.54 -23.58
C VAL A 455 -0.32 -7.26 -22.96
N GLY A 456 -0.20 -7.52 -21.66
CA GLY A 456 1.08 -7.50 -20.94
C GLY A 456 0.96 -6.96 -19.53
N ASP A 457 1.99 -6.24 -19.10
CA ASP A 457 2.03 -5.59 -17.79
C ASP A 457 1.51 -4.14 -17.85
N SER A 458 1.79 -3.37 -16.80
CA SER A 458 1.36 -1.98 -16.71
C SER A 458 1.93 -1.10 -17.82
N HIS A 459 3.13 -1.38 -18.33
CA HIS A 459 3.73 -0.63 -19.41
C HIS A 459 3.03 -0.90 -20.76
N ALA A 460 2.48 -2.11 -20.97
CA ALA A 460 1.58 -2.35 -22.10
C ALA A 460 0.21 -1.68 -21.87
N GLN A 461 -0.35 -1.83 -20.67
CA GLN A 461 -1.68 -1.35 -20.32
C GLN A 461 -1.83 0.17 -20.47
N GLN A 462 -0.83 0.98 -20.10
CA GLN A 462 -0.93 2.44 -20.17
C GLN A 462 -1.21 2.96 -21.59
N TYR A 463 -0.75 2.25 -22.63
CA TYR A 463 -1.00 2.62 -24.02
C TYR A 463 -2.44 2.35 -24.47
N ALA A 464 -3.25 1.68 -23.64
CA ALA A 464 -4.70 1.61 -23.86
C ALA A 464 -5.35 3.01 -23.91
N ALA A 465 -4.76 4.02 -23.27
CA ALA A 465 -5.27 5.40 -23.32
C ALA A 465 -5.12 5.99 -24.73
N ALA A 466 -4.00 5.72 -25.41
CA ALA A 466 -3.79 6.09 -26.80
C ALA A 466 -4.71 5.30 -27.74
N LEU A 467 -4.80 3.98 -27.52
CA LEU A 467 -5.67 3.11 -28.31
C LEU A 467 -7.15 3.47 -28.16
N ALA A 468 -7.59 3.91 -26.99
CA ALA A 468 -8.97 4.33 -26.74
C ALA A 468 -9.38 5.49 -27.65
N VAL A 469 -8.49 6.47 -27.86
CA VAL A 469 -8.73 7.58 -28.81
C VAL A 469 -8.89 7.07 -30.23
N ILE A 470 -8.06 6.11 -30.64
CA ILE A 470 -8.13 5.48 -31.97
C ILE A 470 -9.43 4.69 -32.10
N ALA A 471 -9.78 3.90 -31.08
CA ALA A 471 -10.96 3.06 -31.04
C ALA A 471 -12.25 3.89 -31.08
N GLU A 472 -12.30 5.03 -30.41
CA GLU A 472 -13.41 5.97 -30.48
C GLU A 472 -13.56 6.57 -31.89
N GLN A 473 -12.44 6.94 -32.53
CA GLN A 473 -12.44 7.53 -33.88
C GLN A 473 -12.77 6.53 -34.98
N ARG A 474 -12.39 5.26 -34.82
CA ARG A 474 -12.49 4.20 -35.83
C ARG A 474 -13.56 3.14 -35.53
N ASN A 475 -14.35 3.35 -34.47
CA ASN A 475 -15.38 2.43 -34.01
C ASN A 475 -14.86 1.00 -33.70
N TRP A 476 -13.77 0.90 -32.94
CA TRP A 476 -13.16 -0.39 -32.55
C TRP A 476 -13.54 -0.78 -31.12
N SER A 477 -13.61 -2.09 -30.88
CA SER A 477 -13.67 -2.66 -29.54
C SER A 477 -12.25 -2.92 -29.01
N MET A 478 -12.07 -2.90 -27.69
CA MET A 478 -10.81 -3.25 -27.05
C MET A 478 -10.99 -4.41 -26.07
N VAL A 479 -9.96 -5.26 -25.99
CA VAL A 479 -9.88 -6.35 -25.01
C VAL A 479 -8.57 -6.21 -24.25
N GLY A 480 -8.62 -6.20 -22.92
CA GLY A 480 -7.47 -6.09 -22.04
C GLY A 480 -7.16 -7.41 -21.33
N MET A 481 -5.90 -7.80 -21.30
CA MET A 481 -5.40 -8.89 -20.48
C MET A 481 -4.12 -8.43 -19.80
N PHE A 482 -4.21 -8.13 -18.50
CA PHE A 482 -3.15 -7.45 -17.77
C PHE A 482 -2.66 -8.26 -16.57
N ARG A 483 -1.35 -8.39 -16.43
CA ARG A 483 -0.70 -8.88 -15.20
C ARG A 483 0.54 -8.04 -14.92
N GLY A 484 0.50 -7.33 -13.79
CA GLY A 484 1.59 -6.47 -13.40
C GLY A 484 2.93 -7.22 -13.25
N ALA A 485 4.01 -6.58 -13.69
CA ALA A 485 5.36 -7.15 -13.77
C ALA A 485 5.42 -8.46 -14.60
N CYS A 486 4.50 -8.64 -15.53
CA CYS A 486 4.45 -9.80 -16.42
C CYS A 486 4.15 -9.34 -17.86
N PRO A 487 5.15 -8.80 -18.57
CA PRO A 487 5.00 -8.45 -19.97
C PRO A 487 4.72 -9.70 -20.81
N MET A 488 4.14 -9.51 -22.00
CA MET A 488 3.86 -10.62 -22.91
C MET A 488 5.15 -11.30 -23.37
N SER A 489 5.38 -12.51 -22.88
CA SER A 489 6.60 -13.26 -23.15
C SER A 489 6.36 -14.76 -22.92
N VAL A 490 7.19 -15.62 -23.51
CA VAL A 490 7.13 -17.06 -23.22
C VAL A 490 7.78 -17.45 -21.88
N ARG A 491 8.39 -16.49 -21.18
CA ARG A 491 9.05 -16.67 -19.88
C ARG A 491 8.85 -15.42 -19.01
N SER A 492 9.04 -15.53 -17.70
CA SER A 492 9.01 -14.36 -16.83
C SER A 492 10.24 -13.48 -17.02
N GLU A 493 10.03 -12.31 -17.63
CA GLU A 493 11.10 -11.36 -17.93
C GLU A 493 11.41 -10.45 -16.73
N ALA A 494 10.39 -9.91 -16.05
CA ALA A 494 10.61 -8.92 -14.98
C ALA A 494 11.03 -9.56 -13.65
N VAL A 495 10.46 -10.72 -13.32
CA VAL A 495 10.77 -11.46 -12.08
C VAL A 495 11.27 -12.85 -12.46
N PRO A 496 12.59 -13.09 -12.46
CA PRO A 496 13.15 -14.39 -12.84
C PRO A 496 12.49 -15.53 -12.05
N GLU A 497 12.15 -16.61 -12.75
CA GLU A 497 11.52 -17.82 -12.18
C GLU A 497 10.10 -17.64 -11.61
N ASP A 498 9.39 -16.53 -11.93
CA ASP A 498 7.95 -16.43 -11.65
C ASP A 498 7.16 -17.38 -12.56
N GLN A 499 6.85 -18.57 -12.03
CA GLN A 499 6.02 -19.56 -12.71
C GLN A 499 4.60 -19.04 -12.98
N GLY A 500 4.03 -18.23 -12.08
CA GLY A 500 2.71 -17.65 -12.26
C GLY A 500 2.66 -16.73 -13.48
N CYS A 501 3.73 -15.96 -13.74
CA CYS A 501 3.81 -15.15 -14.97
C CYS A 501 3.87 -16.02 -16.22
N THR A 502 4.64 -17.10 -16.16
CA THR A 502 4.82 -18.01 -17.30
C THR A 502 3.51 -18.74 -17.61
N ASP A 503 2.80 -19.22 -16.59
CA ASP A 503 1.51 -19.89 -16.72
C ASP A 503 0.42 -18.91 -17.22
N TRP A 504 0.43 -17.67 -16.71
CA TRP A 504 -0.49 -16.63 -17.16
C TRP A 504 -0.27 -16.27 -18.64
N ASN A 505 0.97 -16.07 -19.08
CA ASN A 505 1.28 -15.80 -20.49
C ASN A 505 0.88 -16.96 -21.42
N ALA A 506 1.00 -18.21 -20.95
CA ALA A 506 0.50 -19.37 -21.69
C ALA A 506 -1.03 -19.34 -21.83
N ALA A 507 -1.76 -19.04 -20.75
CA ALA A 507 -3.21 -18.91 -20.77
C ALA A 507 -3.69 -17.75 -21.67
N VAL A 508 -2.98 -16.60 -21.66
CA VAL A 508 -3.22 -15.46 -22.55
C VAL A 508 -3.09 -15.88 -24.01
N HIS A 509 -2.02 -16.60 -24.34
CA HIS A 509 -1.83 -17.10 -25.70
C HIS A 509 -2.99 -18.01 -26.13
N ASP A 510 -3.39 -18.96 -25.27
CA ASP A 510 -4.49 -19.87 -25.58
C ASP A 510 -5.83 -19.12 -25.75
N GLN A 511 -6.07 -18.08 -24.95
CA GLN A 511 -7.23 -17.18 -25.07
C GLN A 511 -7.21 -16.42 -26.41
N LEU A 512 -6.07 -15.85 -26.79
CA LEU A 512 -5.90 -15.14 -28.08
C LEU A 512 -6.10 -16.06 -29.27
N VAL A 513 -5.65 -17.31 -29.22
CA VAL A 513 -5.85 -18.25 -30.33
C VAL A 513 -7.30 -18.74 -30.40
N THR A 514 -7.97 -18.90 -29.26
CA THR A 514 -9.36 -19.38 -29.19
C THR A 514 -10.38 -18.30 -29.59
N ALA A 515 -10.11 -17.05 -29.23
CA ALA A 515 -10.92 -15.89 -29.58
C ALA A 515 -10.00 -14.80 -30.19
N PRO A 516 -9.60 -14.95 -31.46
CA PRO A 516 -8.60 -14.08 -32.09
C PRO A 516 -9.12 -12.65 -32.22
N PRO A 517 -8.38 -11.65 -31.69
CA PRO A 517 -8.60 -10.26 -32.04
C PRO A 517 -8.06 -9.99 -33.45
N ASP A 518 -8.43 -8.84 -34.02
CA ASP A 518 -7.86 -8.38 -35.29
C ASP A 518 -6.37 -8.01 -35.15
N ALA A 519 -5.95 -7.51 -33.98
CA ALA A 519 -4.54 -7.26 -33.67
C ALA A 519 -4.27 -7.31 -32.16
N VAL A 520 -3.00 -7.49 -31.80
CA VAL A 520 -2.50 -7.42 -30.42
C VAL A 520 -1.54 -6.24 -30.25
N LEU A 521 -1.83 -5.35 -29.31
CA LEU A 521 -0.94 -4.30 -28.82
C LEU A 521 -0.14 -4.80 -27.61
N THR A 522 1.19 -4.78 -27.70
CA THR A 522 2.08 -5.19 -26.60
C THR A 522 3.43 -4.42 -26.63
N LEU A 523 4.38 -4.75 -25.76
CA LEU A 523 5.70 -4.09 -25.68
C LEU A 523 6.73 -4.72 -26.63
N ALA A 524 7.61 -3.89 -27.19
CA ALA A 524 8.72 -4.26 -28.06
C ALA A 524 10.08 -4.24 -27.35
N SER A 525 10.23 -3.46 -26.29
CA SER A 525 11.46 -3.34 -25.53
C SER A 525 11.18 -3.28 -24.03
N ARG A 526 12.25 -3.23 -23.24
CA ARG A 526 12.22 -3.01 -21.80
C ARG A 526 13.56 -2.49 -21.31
N ASP A 527 13.62 -2.17 -20.02
CA ASP A 527 14.83 -1.71 -19.31
C ASP A 527 15.34 -0.33 -19.80
N VAL A 528 14.42 0.54 -20.21
CA VAL A 528 14.67 1.97 -20.50
C VAL A 528 14.86 2.73 -19.19
N ARG A 529 16.00 2.51 -18.52
CA ARG A 529 16.29 3.02 -17.17
C ARG A 529 17.76 3.37 -17.01
N PRO A 530 18.13 4.36 -16.18
CA PRO A 530 19.53 4.67 -15.92
C PRO A 530 20.32 3.44 -15.44
N GLY A 531 21.49 3.23 -16.06
CA GLY A 531 22.40 2.14 -15.70
C GLY A 531 22.01 0.76 -16.24
N LEU A 532 20.89 0.62 -16.95
CA LEU A 532 20.52 -0.59 -17.67
C LEU A 532 20.65 -0.42 -19.18
N HIS A 533 20.69 -1.55 -19.89
CA HIS A 533 20.72 -1.56 -21.35
C HIS A 533 19.32 -1.92 -21.86
N GLU A 534 18.68 -0.98 -22.56
CA GLU A 534 17.42 -1.25 -23.24
C GLU A 534 17.59 -2.41 -24.23
N GLN A 535 16.64 -3.34 -24.21
CA GLN A 535 16.71 -4.55 -25.02
C GLN A 535 15.31 -5.00 -25.46
N THR A 536 15.26 -5.78 -26.54
CA THR A 536 14.09 -6.58 -26.93
C THR A 536 14.36 -8.02 -26.49
N PRO A 537 13.66 -8.52 -25.45
CA PRO A 537 13.88 -9.85 -24.94
C PRO A 537 13.57 -10.93 -25.98
N GLU A 538 14.37 -12.00 -25.99
CA GLU A 538 14.10 -13.18 -26.83
C GLU A 538 12.72 -13.77 -26.57
N GLY A 539 12.24 -13.71 -25.33
CA GLY A 539 10.92 -14.21 -24.96
C GLY A 539 9.77 -13.42 -25.59
N PHE A 540 9.95 -12.12 -25.88
CA PHE A 540 8.98 -11.31 -26.63
C PHE A 540 8.91 -11.79 -28.08
N VAL A 541 10.07 -11.95 -28.72
CA VAL A 541 10.17 -12.44 -30.11
C VAL A 541 9.52 -13.82 -30.25
N GLN A 542 9.76 -14.73 -29.31
CA GLN A 542 9.14 -16.05 -29.31
C GLN A 542 7.62 -15.98 -29.09
N ALA A 543 7.12 -15.03 -28.30
CA ALA A 543 5.68 -14.82 -28.14
C ALA A 543 5.04 -14.31 -29.44
N TRP A 544 5.68 -13.36 -30.13
CA TRP A 544 5.21 -12.86 -31.43
C TRP A 544 5.20 -13.95 -32.50
N GLN A 545 6.20 -14.84 -32.52
CA GLN A 545 6.25 -15.98 -33.46
C GLN A 545 5.09 -16.96 -33.25
N ARG A 546 4.64 -17.13 -31.99
CA ARG A 546 3.46 -17.95 -31.72
C ARG A 546 2.18 -17.29 -32.25
N LEU A 547 2.05 -15.97 -32.13
CA LEU A 547 0.94 -15.21 -32.73
C LEU A 547 1.00 -15.21 -34.26
N ASP A 548 2.19 -15.14 -34.85
CA ASP A 548 2.42 -15.26 -36.30
C ASP A 548 1.89 -16.59 -36.84
N THR A 549 2.16 -17.68 -36.11
CA THR A 549 1.65 -19.02 -36.45
C THR A 549 0.11 -19.08 -36.41
N ALA A 550 -0.52 -18.27 -35.57
CA ALA A 550 -1.97 -18.13 -35.47
C ALA A 550 -2.56 -17.10 -36.45
N GLY A 551 -1.72 -16.40 -37.23
CA GLY A 551 -2.14 -15.35 -38.15
C GLY A 551 -2.64 -14.08 -37.45
N ILE A 552 -2.19 -13.81 -36.22
CA ILE A 552 -2.61 -12.65 -35.42
C ILE A 552 -1.55 -11.54 -35.57
N PRO A 553 -1.90 -10.38 -36.18
CA PRO A 553 -1.00 -9.23 -36.28
C PRO A 553 -0.64 -8.63 -34.92
N VAL A 554 0.57 -8.07 -34.80
CA VAL A 554 1.08 -7.49 -33.56
C VAL A 554 1.55 -6.06 -33.81
N VAL A 555 1.09 -5.12 -32.97
CA VAL A 555 1.69 -3.80 -32.80
C VAL A 555 2.52 -3.82 -31.53
N ALA A 556 3.85 -3.77 -31.68
CA ALA A 556 4.79 -3.81 -30.57
C ALA A 556 5.36 -2.40 -30.29
N VAL A 557 5.10 -1.87 -29.10
CA VAL A 557 5.44 -0.49 -28.71
C VAL A 557 6.80 -0.45 -28.01
N ARG A 558 7.69 0.47 -28.40
CA ARG A 558 8.92 0.73 -27.64
C ARG A 558 8.56 1.21 -26.23
N ASP A 559 9.20 0.62 -25.23
CA ASP A 559 8.93 0.97 -23.85
C ASP A 559 9.32 2.43 -23.54
N ASN A 560 8.70 3.00 -22.52
CA ASN A 560 8.99 4.36 -22.04
C ASN A 560 10.01 4.35 -20.89
N PRO A 561 10.59 5.52 -20.56
CA PRO A 561 11.56 5.63 -19.46
C PRO A 561 11.00 5.28 -18.08
N ARG A 562 11.86 4.67 -17.26
CA ARG A 562 11.73 4.55 -15.79
C ARG A 562 12.83 5.36 -15.11
N PHE A 563 12.43 6.21 -14.18
CA PHE A 563 13.31 7.07 -13.39
C PHE A 563 13.65 6.43 -12.04
N ASP A 564 14.64 6.99 -11.35
CA ASP A 564 15.00 6.60 -9.97
C ASP A 564 14.26 7.44 -8.90
N PHE A 565 13.30 8.27 -9.32
CA PHE A 565 12.49 9.13 -8.48
C PHE A 565 11.06 9.22 -9.04
N ASN A 566 10.10 9.55 -8.16
CA ASN A 566 8.72 9.80 -8.58
C ASN A 566 8.59 11.18 -9.24
N VAL A 567 8.19 11.22 -10.51
CA VAL A 567 8.17 12.46 -11.31
C VAL A 567 7.15 13.45 -10.78
N VAL A 568 5.97 12.98 -10.38
CA VAL A 568 4.91 13.85 -9.84
C VAL A 568 5.32 14.50 -8.53
N ASP A 569 5.95 13.74 -7.63
CA ASP A 569 6.53 14.29 -6.39
C ASP A 569 7.63 15.31 -6.70
N CYS A 570 8.47 15.07 -7.72
CA CYS A 570 9.50 16.03 -8.14
C CYS A 570 8.87 17.34 -8.60
N VAL A 571 7.91 17.29 -9.54
CA VAL A 571 7.22 18.49 -10.05
C VAL A 571 6.48 19.22 -8.93
N ALA A 572 5.86 18.49 -8.02
CA ALA A 572 5.12 19.09 -6.90
C ALA A 572 6.03 19.75 -5.85
N THR A 573 7.28 19.31 -5.72
CA THR A 573 8.24 19.85 -4.74
C THR A 573 9.17 20.91 -5.31
N GLN A 574 9.67 20.71 -6.54
CA GLN A 574 10.61 21.60 -7.23
C GLN A 574 9.90 22.66 -8.08
N GLY A 575 8.66 22.40 -8.49
CA GLY A 575 7.89 23.23 -9.41
C GLY A 575 7.93 22.72 -10.85
N ARG A 576 7.01 23.24 -11.67
CA ARG A 576 6.90 22.91 -13.10
C ARG A 576 8.13 23.35 -13.88
N GLY A 577 8.58 22.51 -14.81
CA GLY A 577 9.75 22.76 -15.65
C GLY A 577 11.09 22.82 -14.91
N ALA A 578 11.15 22.33 -13.67
CA ALA A 578 12.40 22.27 -12.92
C ALA A 578 13.38 21.29 -13.61
N PRO A 579 14.63 21.71 -13.94
CA PRO A 579 15.60 20.84 -14.61
C PRO A 579 15.94 19.56 -13.83
N ASP A 580 15.80 19.58 -12.51
CA ASP A 580 16.04 18.41 -11.64
C ASP A 580 14.99 17.29 -11.83
N CYS A 581 13.86 17.60 -12.48
CA CYS A 581 12.81 16.63 -12.82
C CYS A 581 12.92 16.10 -14.26
N ASP A 582 13.87 16.61 -15.05
CA ASP A 582 14.15 16.16 -16.41
C ASP A 582 15.40 15.27 -16.42
N VAL A 583 15.45 14.27 -17.30
CA VAL A 583 16.59 13.35 -17.39
C VAL A 583 17.14 13.29 -18.81
N ASP A 584 18.46 13.20 -18.93
CA ASP A 584 19.15 13.05 -20.22
C ASP A 584 18.67 11.77 -20.94
N ARG A 585 18.10 11.95 -22.14
CA ARG A 585 17.58 10.89 -22.98
C ARG A 585 18.61 9.78 -23.22
N HIS A 586 19.88 10.14 -23.39
CA HIS A 586 20.95 9.19 -23.69
C HIS A 586 21.33 8.30 -22.52
N THR A 587 20.91 8.64 -21.30
CA THR A 587 21.06 7.76 -20.13
C THR A 587 19.95 6.71 -20.02
N LEU A 588 18.86 6.88 -20.79
CA LEU A 588 17.64 6.09 -20.73
C LEU A 588 17.46 5.21 -21.97
N TYR A 589 17.50 5.82 -23.16
CA TYR A 589 17.23 5.17 -24.43
C TYR A 589 18.51 4.75 -25.17
N GLN A 590 18.43 3.62 -25.87
CA GLN A 590 19.44 3.30 -26.88
C GLN A 590 19.30 4.23 -28.12
N PRO A 591 20.42 4.56 -28.80
CA PRO A 591 20.39 5.44 -29.98
C PRO A 591 19.55 4.91 -31.14
N TYR A 592 19.35 3.60 -31.20
CA TYR A 592 18.52 2.92 -32.17
C TYR A 592 17.56 1.96 -31.45
N PRO A 593 16.39 1.66 -32.04
CA PRO A 593 15.46 0.74 -31.43
C PRO A 593 16.06 -0.67 -31.30
N PRO A 594 15.95 -1.33 -30.13
CA PRO A 594 16.67 -2.57 -29.86
C PRO A 594 16.26 -3.74 -30.78
N TRP A 595 15.01 -3.77 -31.25
CA TRP A 595 14.52 -4.81 -32.17
C TRP A 595 15.21 -4.79 -33.55
N SER A 596 15.82 -3.67 -33.95
CA SER A 596 16.47 -3.54 -35.27
C SER A 596 17.67 -4.46 -35.48
N VAL A 597 18.25 -5.00 -34.41
CA VAL A 597 19.40 -5.90 -34.43
C VAL A 597 19.08 -7.30 -33.90
N VAL A 598 17.82 -7.56 -33.56
CA VAL A 598 17.38 -8.83 -32.96
C VAL A 598 16.92 -9.79 -34.05
N PRO A 599 17.52 -10.99 -34.16
CA PRO A 599 17.13 -11.96 -35.16
C PRO A 599 15.77 -12.61 -34.82
N GLY A 600 15.08 -13.10 -35.85
CA GLY A 600 13.88 -13.92 -35.68
C GLY A 600 12.60 -13.15 -35.42
N VAL A 601 12.59 -11.83 -35.54
CA VAL A 601 11.35 -11.05 -35.54
C VAL A 601 10.45 -11.51 -36.69
N PRO A 602 9.21 -11.96 -36.41
CA PRO A 602 8.30 -12.45 -37.44
C PRO A 602 7.67 -11.30 -38.25
N PRO A 603 7.18 -11.58 -39.47
CA PRO A 603 6.66 -10.55 -40.38
C PRO A 603 5.32 -9.94 -39.94
N ASN A 604 4.58 -10.56 -39.01
CA ASN A 604 3.33 -10.05 -38.46
C ASN A 604 3.50 -8.90 -37.46
N VAL A 605 4.73 -8.46 -37.16
CA VAL A 605 5.02 -7.41 -36.17
C VAL A 605 5.25 -6.07 -36.86
N VAL A 606 4.41 -5.10 -36.51
CA VAL A 606 4.65 -3.68 -36.77
C VAL A 606 5.12 -3.03 -35.48
N PHE A 607 6.19 -2.23 -35.55
CA PHE A 607 6.75 -1.56 -34.39
C PHE A 607 6.27 -0.12 -34.28
N ALA A 608 5.83 0.27 -33.08
CA ALA A 608 5.51 1.66 -32.76
C ALA A 608 6.60 2.25 -31.87
N ASP A 609 7.48 3.08 -32.42
CA ASP A 609 8.44 3.87 -31.62
C ASP A 609 7.81 5.21 -31.24
N LEU A 610 7.32 5.29 -30.00
CA LEU A 610 6.70 6.50 -29.44
C LEU A 610 7.71 7.38 -28.68
N SER A 611 9.00 7.00 -28.65
CA SER A 611 10.01 7.67 -27.82
C SER A 611 10.21 9.14 -28.17
N ASP A 612 10.04 9.54 -29.43
CA ASP A 612 10.14 10.94 -29.88
C ASP A 612 8.90 11.78 -29.53
N GLY A 613 7.79 11.10 -29.19
CA GLY A 613 6.60 11.72 -28.60
C GLY A 613 6.65 11.77 -27.07
N ILE A 614 7.66 11.17 -26.43
CA ILE A 614 7.81 11.12 -24.96
C ILE A 614 9.01 11.97 -24.51
N CYS A 615 10.12 11.90 -25.23
CA CYS A 615 11.33 12.65 -24.95
C CYS A 615 11.74 13.48 -26.16
N ASP A 616 12.21 14.70 -25.92
CA ASP A 616 12.88 15.49 -26.96
C ASP A 616 14.26 14.87 -27.29
N PRO A 617 14.99 15.35 -28.32
CA PRO A 617 16.27 14.76 -28.71
C PRO A 617 17.35 14.74 -27.61
N ALA A 618 17.23 15.56 -26.56
CA ALA A 618 18.20 15.66 -25.47
C ALA A 618 17.63 15.20 -24.12
N LEU A 619 16.36 15.49 -23.83
CA LEU A 619 15.76 15.32 -22.51
C LEU A 619 14.43 14.58 -22.56
N CYS A 620 14.26 13.66 -21.61
CA CYS A 620 12.97 13.15 -21.20
C CYS A 620 12.42 14.07 -20.11
N ARG A 621 11.39 14.85 -20.44
CA ARG A 621 10.86 15.90 -19.58
C ARG A 621 9.75 15.39 -18.67
N SER A 622 9.60 16.00 -17.50
CA SER A 622 8.46 15.70 -16.62
C SER A 622 7.12 16.17 -17.21
N GLU A 623 7.15 17.25 -17.99
CA GLU A 623 6.00 17.90 -18.60
C GLU A 623 6.32 18.30 -20.04
N VAL A 624 5.37 18.07 -20.96
CA VAL A 624 5.50 18.43 -22.37
C VAL A 624 4.19 19.06 -22.84
N GLY A 625 4.28 20.27 -23.40
CA GLY A 625 3.12 20.96 -23.95
C GLY A 625 1.98 21.16 -22.95
N ASN A 626 2.30 21.58 -21.72
CA ASN A 626 1.37 21.72 -20.58
C ASN A 626 0.70 20.42 -20.10
N VAL A 627 1.18 19.26 -20.56
CA VAL A 627 0.68 17.95 -20.15
C VAL A 627 1.73 17.21 -19.34
N LEU A 628 1.38 16.76 -18.13
CA LEU A 628 2.26 15.97 -17.27
C LEU A 628 2.47 14.58 -17.87
N VAL A 629 3.73 14.20 -18.09
CA VAL A 629 4.05 12.98 -18.85
C VAL A 629 3.82 11.71 -18.01
N TYR A 630 4.24 11.73 -16.75
CA TYR A 630 4.25 10.54 -15.87
C TYR A 630 3.36 10.72 -14.63
N LYS A 631 2.67 9.65 -14.21
CA LYS A 631 1.89 9.60 -12.95
C LYS A 631 2.71 9.16 -11.73
N ASP A 632 3.86 8.54 -11.96
CA ASP A 632 4.80 8.10 -10.92
C ASP A 632 6.25 8.13 -11.44
N ASP A 633 7.09 7.14 -11.14
CA ASP A 633 8.47 7.03 -11.59
C ASP A 633 8.61 6.39 -12.98
N ASN A 634 7.55 5.82 -13.56
CA ASN A 634 7.66 5.15 -14.87
C ASN A 634 6.37 5.02 -15.67
N HIS A 635 5.19 5.20 -15.10
CA HIS A 635 3.94 5.09 -15.83
C HIS A 635 3.55 6.43 -16.45
N LEU A 636 3.14 6.42 -17.72
CA LEU A 636 2.57 7.59 -18.37
C LEU A 636 1.22 7.94 -17.73
N THR A 637 0.92 9.24 -17.64
CA THR A 637 -0.45 9.68 -17.37
C THR A 637 -1.34 9.27 -18.56
N ALA A 638 -2.56 8.82 -18.30
CA ALA A 638 -3.51 8.47 -19.35
C ALA A 638 -3.77 9.66 -20.29
N THR A 639 -3.82 10.86 -19.71
CA THR A 639 -3.97 12.14 -20.41
C THR A 639 -2.82 12.37 -21.40
N TYR A 640 -1.57 12.12 -21.00
CA TYR A 640 -0.43 12.23 -21.92
C TYR A 640 -0.43 11.13 -22.97
N ALA A 641 -0.66 9.89 -22.56
CA ALA A 641 -0.71 8.74 -23.46
C ALA A 641 -1.78 8.92 -24.55
N ALA A 642 -2.93 9.50 -24.24
CA ALA A 642 -3.96 9.84 -25.23
C ALA A 642 -3.43 10.77 -26.35
N THR A 643 -2.48 11.67 -26.05
CA THR A 643 -1.87 12.55 -27.06
C THR A 643 -0.90 11.84 -28.01
N LEU A 644 -0.47 10.62 -27.67
CA LEU A 644 0.35 9.76 -28.55
C LEU A 644 -0.50 9.03 -29.61
N ALA A 645 -1.83 9.09 -29.53
CA ALA A 645 -2.73 8.37 -30.43
C ALA A 645 -2.45 8.60 -31.93
N PRO A 646 -2.14 9.83 -32.42
CA PRO A 646 -1.83 10.01 -33.84
C PRO A 646 -0.60 9.22 -34.30
N THR A 647 0.45 9.16 -33.48
CA THR A 647 1.67 8.39 -33.79
C THR A 647 1.44 6.89 -33.63
N LEU A 648 0.64 6.46 -32.65
CA LEU A 648 0.28 5.05 -32.53
C LEU A 648 -0.60 4.57 -33.69
N ALA A 649 -1.50 5.41 -34.19
CA ALA A 649 -2.39 5.09 -35.30
C ALA A 649 -1.63 4.73 -36.59
N THR A 650 -0.48 5.35 -36.85
CA THR A 650 0.32 5.03 -38.05
C THR A 650 0.83 3.59 -38.03
N ALA A 651 1.15 3.04 -36.85
CA ALA A 651 1.54 1.64 -36.73
C ALA A 651 0.35 0.69 -37.05
N PHE A 652 -0.88 1.06 -36.71
CA PHE A 652 -2.06 0.29 -37.10
C PHE A 652 -2.39 0.42 -38.59
N ASP A 653 -2.06 1.54 -39.23
CA ASP A 653 -2.26 1.75 -40.67
C ASP A 653 -1.28 0.94 -41.53
N GLU A 654 -0.15 0.51 -40.96
CA GLU A 654 0.84 -0.37 -41.59
C GLU A 654 0.49 -1.86 -41.50
N LEU A 655 -0.49 -2.23 -40.67
CA LEU A 655 -0.95 -3.62 -40.58
C LEU A 655 -1.71 -4.01 -41.86
N ASP A 656 -1.47 -5.23 -42.33
CA ASP A 656 -2.21 -5.87 -43.41
C ASP A 656 -3.28 -6.80 -42.80
N TRP A 657 -4.36 -6.19 -42.30
CA TRP A 657 -5.37 -6.81 -41.42
C TRP A 657 -6.81 -6.54 -41.85
#